data_AF-A0A3A3F444-F1
#
_entry.id   AF-A0A3A3F444-F1
#
_cell.length_a   1.000
_cell.length_b   1.000
_cell.length_c   1.000
_cell.angle_alpha   90.00
_cell.angle_beta   90.00
_cell.angle_gamma   90.00
#
_symmetry.space_group_name_H-M   'P 1'
#
loop_
_entity.id
_entity.type
_entity.pdbx_description
1 polymer ?
#
loop_
_entity_poly.entity_id
_entity_poly.type
_entity_poly.pdbx_seq_one_letter_code
_entity_poly.pdbx_strand_id
1 'polypeptide(L)'
;MIKRSLFVKNKIALGLAAATLGLSSTSLHAANFELGGFDVRFDSNFSYGQSIRIEDRDFQHIGKSNNPSFDWTGYHSALNPIYSSADVWNQPGAYSNNGDAGNLNFDSGDSFSKLLKGNHELSISKDNFGLFTRFMYFYDFALMDGDFAYSNPTSGKKVDPCDDDDTKEQVCADLRLLDAYVWANFDLNEGRNPLSIRLGQQVVNWGESTLISHGINVNPVDIDRLKAPGAELKEAFIPVGMLWASLGITDNVTLEGFYQYQWHETRLPAAGTYFSTNDFASENGYQQNIQLGFTSNPDIDLAFLTESLNNLDDIVRSQGVDPTSAQGQAMMAQMYLAYPTKVALKGKGGAGKNEPDDGGQYGLRLGMFLPDLNDTELALYHINYHSRRPVISGQVSNFTSEAIAADIGMLLTTDITEDNVTNLQAFTKGQLEYPEDIKLYGISFNTSLGETAFAGEFAFRQDEPLQIDDVELLYAGMPEQLAVAGIRPDFAGISQMSLGDATSVVGPGEVAQGFILRNTAQLQFTATHLFGPSLGADSWAVVGEIGGVRINDMPDYDELRLNVAGTGRSGIMQGPLSDDYSTLHLGLSNGPETNPFPTASAWGYRLIAKGDYYNIFNGVNFSPRFVFSHDVNGITPDPMFLFVEDRKSLGVTMNFNYQNAWSFDFSYNSFWGGGATNTFSDRDYVSFNIKYSI
;
A
#
# COMPACT_ATOMS: atom_id res chain seq x y z
N MET A 1 4.77 23.48 7.77
CA MET A 1 4.65 22.39 8.76
C MET A 1 5.91 21.54 8.61
N ILE A 2 6.71 21.33 9.66
CA ILE A 2 7.95 20.54 9.55
C ILE A 2 7.52 19.07 9.48
N LYS A 3 7.46 18.51 8.27
CA LYS A 3 7.26 17.07 8.06
C LYS A 3 8.31 16.32 8.88
N ARG A 4 7.86 15.48 9.82
CA ARG A 4 8.74 14.58 10.57
C ARG A 4 8.84 13.29 9.77
N SER A 5 10.06 12.87 9.44
CA SER A 5 10.28 11.53 8.86
C SER A 5 9.62 10.48 9.77
N LEU A 6 8.79 9.61 9.15
CA LEU A 6 7.99 8.58 9.82
C LEU A 6 8.87 7.66 10.69
N PHE A 7 10.08 7.38 10.21
CA PHE A 7 11.17 6.83 11.01
C PHE A 7 12.11 7.96 11.38
N VAL A 8 12.26 8.28 12.66
CA VAL A 8 13.09 9.43 13.02
C VAL A 8 14.55 9.12 12.66
N LYS A 9 15.07 9.73 11.58
CA LYS A 9 16.51 9.93 11.32
C LYS A 9 17.09 10.85 12.38
N ASN A 10 16.99 10.42 13.63
CA ASN A 10 17.33 11.25 14.76
C ASN A 10 18.86 11.24 14.90
N LYS A 11 19.42 12.34 15.39
CA LYS A 11 20.78 12.34 15.95
C LYS A 11 20.97 11.22 16.98
N ILE A 12 19.87 10.71 17.56
CA ILE A 12 19.81 9.50 18.39
C ILE A 12 20.13 8.23 17.59
N ALA A 13 19.51 7.97 16.43
CA ALA A 13 19.83 6.78 15.61
C ALA A 13 21.28 6.81 15.12
N LEU A 14 21.75 7.95 14.63
CA LEU A 14 23.15 8.17 14.27
C LEU A 14 24.08 8.08 15.49
N GLY A 15 23.67 8.61 16.64
CA GLY A 15 24.42 8.56 17.89
C GLY A 15 24.51 7.15 18.47
N LEU A 16 23.44 6.36 18.39
CA LEU A 16 23.39 4.96 18.78
C LEU A 16 24.20 4.10 17.80
N ALA A 17 24.09 4.34 16.49
CA ALA A 17 24.93 3.69 15.48
C ALA A 17 26.42 4.01 15.70
N ALA A 18 26.77 5.27 15.99
CA ALA A 18 28.15 5.66 16.30
C ALA A 18 28.65 5.06 17.62
N ALA A 19 27.81 5.03 18.66
CA ALA A 19 28.13 4.42 19.95
C ALA A 19 28.30 2.89 19.84
N THR A 20 27.47 2.23 19.04
CA THR A 20 27.55 0.78 18.77
C THR A 20 28.75 0.43 17.90
N LEU A 21 29.10 1.26 16.90
CA LEU A 21 30.37 1.13 16.17
C LEU A 21 31.58 1.29 17.10
N GLY A 22 31.51 2.20 18.08
CA GLY A 22 32.52 2.32 19.14
C GLY A 22 32.66 1.06 20.00
N LEU A 23 31.54 0.41 20.34
CA LEU A 23 31.48 -0.85 21.09
C LEU A 23 31.94 -2.07 20.26
N SER A 24 31.82 -2.03 18.93
CA SER A 24 32.24 -3.12 18.02
C SER A 24 33.76 -3.26 17.83
N SER A 25 34.56 -2.36 18.44
CA SER A 25 36.03 -2.43 18.43
C SER A 25 36.59 -3.54 19.36
N THR A 26 35.74 -4.17 20.17
CA THR A 26 36.04 -5.41 20.89
C THR A 26 35.34 -6.57 20.18
N SER A 27 36.01 -7.73 20.11
CA SER A 27 35.64 -8.91 19.33
C SER A 27 34.13 -9.24 19.33
N LEU A 28 33.52 -9.17 18.13
CA LEU A 28 32.13 -9.47 17.78
C LEU A 28 31.70 -10.89 18.17
N HIS A 29 31.07 -10.99 19.34
CA HIS A 29 30.13 -12.04 19.76
C HIS A 29 28.94 -11.30 20.42
N ALA A 30 27.71 -11.82 20.37
CA ALA A 30 26.58 -11.28 21.15
C ALA A 30 27.05 -10.87 22.54
N ALA A 31 27.11 -9.56 22.79
CA ALA A 31 27.75 -9.01 23.96
C ALA A 31 26.68 -8.83 25.03
N ASN A 32 26.50 -9.87 25.84
CA ASN A 32 25.83 -9.74 27.13
C ASN A 32 26.90 -9.31 28.13
N PHE A 33 26.81 -8.09 28.63
CA PHE A 33 27.74 -7.59 29.63
C PHE A 33 27.06 -6.68 30.65
N GLU A 34 27.61 -6.65 31.85
CA GLU A 34 27.17 -5.77 32.91
C GLU A 34 28.04 -4.50 32.92
N LEU A 35 27.42 -3.32 32.89
CA LEU A 35 28.13 -2.04 32.96
C LEU A 35 27.46 -1.13 33.98
N GLY A 36 28.13 -0.87 35.11
CA GLY A 36 27.62 0.03 36.15
C GLY A 36 26.32 -0.46 36.82
N GLY A 37 26.13 -1.78 36.89
CA GLY A 37 24.91 -2.40 37.43
C GLY A 37 23.72 -2.38 36.45
N PHE A 38 23.97 -2.16 35.17
CA PHE A 38 23.00 -2.35 34.09
C PHE A 38 23.38 -3.60 33.29
N ASP A 39 22.40 -4.44 33.00
CA ASP A 39 22.51 -5.51 32.03
C ASP A 39 22.36 -4.92 30.63
N VAL A 40 23.37 -5.09 29.80
CA VAL A 40 23.37 -4.65 28.40
C VAL A 40 23.42 -5.87 27.50
N ARG A 41 22.45 -5.94 26.58
CA ARG A 41 22.38 -6.95 25.52
C ARG A 41 22.33 -6.27 24.17
N PHE A 42 23.17 -6.76 23.26
CA PHE A 42 23.23 -6.30 21.88
C PHE A 42 23.25 -7.47 20.91
N ASP A 43 22.26 -7.52 20.03
CA ASP A 43 22.11 -8.54 18.99
C ASP A 43 22.20 -7.88 17.61
N SER A 44 22.81 -8.57 16.63
CA SER A 44 22.97 -8.03 15.27
C SER A 44 22.78 -9.08 14.19
N ASN A 45 22.00 -8.74 13.16
CA ASN A 45 21.80 -9.54 11.96
C ASN A 45 22.24 -8.75 10.73
N PHE A 46 22.96 -9.41 9.83
CA PHE A 46 23.35 -8.86 8.54
C PHE A 46 22.85 -9.79 7.44
N SER A 47 22.35 -9.24 6.34
CA SER A 47 21.97 -10.07 5.21
C SER A 47 22.19 -9.39 3.87
N TYR A 48 22.44 -10.21 2.86
CA TYR A 48 22.42 -9.82 1.47
C TYR A 48 21.44 -10.73 0.72
N GLY A 49 20.50 -10.14 0.01
CA GLY A 49 19.50 -10.88 -0.75
C GLY A 49 19.28 -10.33 -2.14
N GLN A 50 18.83 -11.18 -3.05
CA GLN A 50 18.51 -10.82 -4.44
C GLN A 50 17.18 -11.47 -4.83
N SER A 51 16.33 -10.73 -5.53
CA SER A 51 15.10 -11.25 -6.14
C SER A 51 15.09 -10.96 -7.64
N ILE A 52 14.64 -11.94 -8.43
CA ILE A 52 14.72 -11.94 -9.89
C ILE A 52 13.35 -12.33 -10.46
N ARG A 53 12.81 -11.52 -11.39
CA ARG A 53 11.63 -11.86 -12.19
C ARG A 53 11.96 -13.04 -13.11
N ILE A 54 11.09 -14.03 -13.21
CA ILE A 54 11.36 -15.23 -14.03
C ILE A 54 10.35 -15.48 -15.14
N GLU A 55 9.32 -14.66 -15.23
CA GLU A 55 8.31 -14.76 -16.29
C GLU A 55 8.20 -13.46 -17.09
N ASP A 56 7.68 -13.61 -18.30
CA ASP A 56 7.42 -12.48 -19.19
C ASP A 56 6.22 -11.68 -18.69
N ARG A 57 6.15 -10.39 -19.08
CA ARG A 57 5.02 -9.52 -18.76
C ARG A 57 3.74 -10.04 -19.39
N ASP A 58 2.66 -10.06 -18.62
CA ASP A 58 1.33 -10.26 -19.18
C ASP A 58 0.79 -8.92 -19.69
N PHE A 59 0.61 -8.84 -21.02
CA PHE A 59 0.03 -7.66 -21.65
C PHE A 59 -1.37 -7.32 -21.14
N GLN A 60 -2.12 -8.25 -20.52
CA GLN A 60 -3.39 -7.92 -19.89
C GLN A 60 -3.26 -6.94 -18.72
N HIS A 61 -2.07 -6.80 -18.14
CA HIS A 61 -1.75 -5.85 -17.06
C HIS A 61 -0.98 -4.62 -17.54
N ILE A 62 -0.77 -4.47 -18.84
CA ILE A 62 -0.09 -3.32 -19.44
C ILE A 62 -1.12 -2.45 -20.16
N GLY A 63 -1.17 -1.15 -19.87
CA GLY A 63 -2.10 -0.25 -20.51
C GLY A 63 -1.89 -0.19 -22.02
N LYS A 64 -3.00 -0.16 -22.80
CA LYS A 64 -2.93 -0.26 -24.27
C LYS A 64 -2.09 0.81 -24.93
N SER A 65 -2.01 2.02 -24.36
CA SER A 65 -1.19 3.11 -24.90
C SER A 65 0.31 2.85 -24.72
N ASN A 66 0.69 2.00 -23.77
CA ASN A 66 2.06 1.54 -23.53
C ASN A 66 2.42 0.32 -24.39
N ASN A 67 1.54 -0.11 -25.31
CA ASN A 67 1.85 -1.17 -26.25
C ASN A 67 3.01 -0.74 -27.19
N PRO A 68 4.04 -1.59 -27.38
CA PRO A 68 5.19 -1.27 -28.23
C PRO A 68 4.87 -0.96 -29.71
N SER A 69 3.65 -1.21 -30.17
CA SER A 69 3.21 -0.81 -31.51
C SER A 69 3.04 0.69 -31.69
N PHE A 70 2.94 1.45 -30.59
CA PHE A 70 2.71 2.89 -30.64
C PHE A 70 4.02 3.68 -30.50
N ASP A 71 4.22 4.60 -31.44
CA ASP A 71 5.21 5.66 -31.34
C ASP A 71 4.49 6.99 -31.11
N TRP A 72 4.70 7.57 -29.94
CA TRP A 72 4.10 8.84 -29.50
C TRP A 72 5.03 10.04 -29.71
N THR A 73 6.16 9.86 -30.39
CA THR A 73 7.11 10.95 -30.68
C THR A 73 6.43 12.12 -31.39
N GLY A 74 6.56 13.32 -30.82
CA GLY A 74 5.95 14.54 -31.37
C GLY A 74 4.46 14.69 -31.07
N TYR A 75 3.90 13.87 -30.18
CA TYR A 75 2.54 14.03 -29.68
C TYR A 75 2.35 15.38 -29.00
N HIS A 76 1.21 16.03 -29.26
CA HIS A 76 0.80 17.24 -28.55
C HIS A 76 -0.69 17.21 -28.29
N SER A 77 -1.11 17.31 -27.02
CA SER A 77 -2.49 17.09 -26.59
C SER A 77 -3.53 17.91 -27.36
N ALA A 78 -3.22 19.17 -27.69
CA ALA A 78 -4.13 20.08 -28.37
C ALA A 78 -3.95 20.19 -29.90
N LEU A 79 -2.82 19.73 -30.45
CA LEU A 79 -2.40 20.10 -31.82
C LEU A 79 -2.08 18.91 -32.71
N ASN A 80 -1.65 17.80 -32.12
CA ASN A 80 -1.19 16.63 -32.87
C ASN A 80 -1.55 15.33 -32.13
N PRO A 81 -2.84 14.95 -32.10
CA PRO A 81 -3.22 13.58 -31.73
C PRO A 81 -2.74 12.62 -32.83
N ILE A 82 -1.94 11.62 -32.47
CA ILE A 82 -1.29 10.71 -33.43
C ILE A 82 -2.20 9.53 -33.78
N TYR A 83 -2.79 8.89 -32.75
CA TYR A 83 -3.68 7.75 -32.91
C TYR A 83 -5.08 8.12 -32.43
N SER A 84 -6.12 7.55 -33.06
CA SER A 84 -7.47 7.64 -32.53
C SER A 84 -7.67 6.67 -31.37
N SER A 85 -8.67 6.92 -30.51
CA SER A 85 -9.01 6.00 -29.41
C SER A 85 -9.27 4.57 -29.93
N ALA A 86 -9.89 4.43 -31.10
CA ALA A 86 -10.15 3.13 -31.71
C ALA A 86 -8.86 2.42 -32.16
N ASP A 87 -7.86 3.16 -32.66
CA ASP A 87 -6.56 2.58 -33.02
C ASP A 87 -5.88 1.97 -31.79
N VAL A 88 -5.95 2.67 -30.65
CA VAL A 88 -5.37 2.21 -29.38
C VAL A 88 -6.16 1.04 -28.80
N TRP A 89 -7.49 1.13 -28.76
CA TRP A 89 -8.34 0.10 -28.17
C TRP A 89 -8.31 -1.24 -28.91
N ASN A 90 -7.99 -1.23 -30.21
CA ASN A 90 -7.81 -2.43 -31.03
C ASN A 90 -6.54 -3.23 -30.72
N GLN A 91 -5.61 -2.69 -29.92
CA GLN A 91 -4.42 -3.44 -29.49
C GLN A 91 -4.66 -4.23 -28.20
N PRO A 92 -3.92 -5.33 -27.98
CA PRO A 92 -3.89 -6.01 -26.68
C PRO A 92 -3.41 -5.06 -25.57
N GLY A 93 -4.01 -5.16 -24.38
CA GLY A 93 -3.69 -4.32 -23.24
C GLY A 93 -4.85 -4.11 -22.27
N ALA A 94 -4.54 -3.58 -21.10
CA ALA A 94 -5.48 -3.05 -20.11
C ALA A 94 -6.05 -1.69 -20.52
N TYR A 95 -7.23 -1.35 -19.99
CA TYR A 95 -7.85 -0.03 -20.20
C TYR A 95 -7.37 1.04 -19.21
N SER A 96 -6.31 0.78 -18.44
CA SER A 96 -5.71 1.75 -17.53
C SER A 96 -4.19 1.62 -17.58
N ASN A 97 -3.48 2.76 -17.58
CA ASN A 97 -2.03 2.81 -17.33
C ASN A 97 -1.73 3.04 -15.83
N ASN A 98 -2.74 3.23 -14.98
CA ASN A 98 -2.55 3.72 -13.60
C ASN A 98 -1.97 2.65 -12.64
N GLY A 99 -1.37 1.57 -13.13
CA GLY A 99 -0.82 0.49 -12.31
C GLY A 99 0.11 -0.47 -13.06
N ASP A 100 0.69 -0.04 -14.18
CA ASP A 100 1.54 -0.88 -15.04
C ASP A 100 3.04 -0.55 -14.94
N ALA A 101 3.44 0.58 -14.33
CA ALA A 101 4.85 0.98 -14.29
C ALA A 101 5.75 -0.04 -13.59
N GLY A 102 5.26 -0.66 -12.51
CA GLY A 102 5.97 -1.74 -11.82
C GLY A 102 6.16 -3.00 -12.68
N ASN A 103 5.32 -3.23 -13.69
CA ASN A 103 5.50 -4.30 -14.67
C ASN A 103 6.42 -3.87 -15.81
N LEU A 104 6.26 -2.64 -16.31
CA LEU A 104 7.08 -2.07 -17.39
C LEU A 104 8.56 -1.91 -17.02
N ASN A 105 8.88 -1.72 -15.74
CA ASN A 105 10.26 -1.50 -15.30
C ASN A 105 11.15 -2.75 -15.32
N PHE A 106 10.58 -3.96 -15.29
CA PHE A 106 11.35 -5.22 -15.10
C PHE A 106 10.95 -6.28 -16.13
N ASP A 107 11.92 -6.71 -16.93
CA ASP A 107 11.80 -7.84 -17.86
C ASP A 107 12.15 -9.17 -17.17
N SER A 108 11.80 -10.29 -17.83
CA SER A 108 12.19 -11.62 -17.36
C SER A 108 13.72 -11.73 -17.27
N GLY A 109 14.23 -12.17 -16.12
CA GLY A 109 15.64 -12.23 -15.79
C GLY A 109 16.19 -10.99 -15.06
N ASP A 110 15.42 -9.90 -14.98
CA ASP A 110 15.85 -8.71 -14.26
C ASP A 110 15.78 -8.92 -12.76
N SER A 111 16.79 -8.39 -12.07
CA SER A 111 16.76 -8.29 -10.62
C SER A 111 16.00 -7.05 -10.22
N PHE A 112 14.87 -7.21 -9.55
CA PHE A 112 14.10 -6.07 -9.03
C PHE A 112 14.51 -5.68 -7.60
N SER A 113 15.34 -6.48 -6.94
CA SER A 113 15.93 -6.17 -5.64
C SER A 113 17.28 -6.86 -5.48
N LYS A 114 18.27 -6.11 -4.96
CA LYS A 114 19.59 -6.57 -4.51
C LYS A 114 19.89 -5.88 -3.18
N LEU A 115 19.33 -6.40 -2.11
CA LEU A 115 19.28 -5.75 -0.81
C LEU A 115 20.42 -6.17 0.11
N LEU A 116 21.28 -5.22 0.49
CA LEU A 116 22.15 -5.35 1.66
C LEU A 116 21.48 -4.68 2.86
N LYS A 117 21.37 -5.37 4.00
CA LYS A 117 20.79 -4.80 5.23
C LYS A 117 21.48 -5.27 6.50
N GLY A 118 21.39 -4.44 7.54
CA GLY A 118 21.79 -4.75 8.92
C GLY A 118 20.68 -4.36 9.90
N ASN A 119 20.40 -5.21 10.87
CA ASN A 119 19.39 -5.01 11.92
C ASN A 119 20.04 -5.21 13.29
N HIS A 120 19.83 -4.25 14.18
CA HIS A 120 20.50 -4.17 15.47
C HIS A 120 19.49 -3.95 16.59
N GLU A 121 19.62 -4.70 17.68
CA GLU A 121 18.79 -4.58 18.87
C GLU A 121 19.68 -4.31 20.08
N LEU A 122 19.31 -3.30 20.87
CA LEU A 122 19.97 -2.93 22.10
C LEU A 122 18.93 -2.90 23.23
N SER A 123 19.18 -3.72 24.26
CA SER A 123 18.42 -3.71 25.50
C SER A 123 19.34 -3.33 26.65
N ILE A 124 18.94 -2.33 27.42
CA ILE A 124 19.62 -1.91 28.65
C ILE A 124 18.61 -2.00 29.78
N SER A 125 18.87 -2.81 30.79
CA SER A 125 17.96 -3.00 31.92
C SER A 125 18.66 -2.92 33.25
N LYS A 126 17.92 -2.49 34.26
CA LYS A 126 18.34 -2.51 35.66
C LYS A 126 17.13 -2.68 36.55
N ASP A 127 17.20 -3.65 37.45
CA ASP A 127 16.13 -3.96 38.39
C ASP A 127 14.78 -4.15 37.66
N ASN A 128 13.86 -3.19 37.81
CA ASN A 128 12.51 -3.24 37.27
C ASN A 128 12.26 -2.25 36.11
N PHE A 129 13.30 -1.65 35.53
CA PHE A 129 13.16 -0.73 34.40
C PHE A 129 14.23 -0.93 33.32
N GLY A 130 13.95 -0.45 32.12
CA GLY A 130 14.91 -0.54 31.03
C GLY A 130 14.57 0.32 29.81
N LEU A 131 15.48 0.29 28.86
CA LEU A 131 15.40 0.89 27.55
C LEU A 131 15.56 -0.22 26.52
N PHE A 132 14.67 -0.24 25.52
CA PHE A 132 14.80 -1.07 24.34
C PHE A 132 14.89 -0.17 23.12
N THR A 133 15.82 -0.48 22.21
CA THR A 133 15.88 0.15 20.90
C THR A 133 16.27 -0.84 19.82
N ARG A 134 15.66 -0.69 18.65
CA ARG A 134 15.94 -1.45 17.45
C ARG A 134 16.14 -0.48 16.30
N PHE A 135 17.21 -0.64 15.54
CA PHE A 135 17.45 0.13 14.33
C PHE A 135 17.98 -0.76 13.21
N MET A 136 17.77 -0.33 11.97
CA MET A 136 18.24 -1.03 10.79
C MET A 136 18.77 -0.05 9.75
N TYR A 137 19.63 -0.53 8.87
CA TYR A 137 19.96 0.17 7.63
C TYR A 137 19.87 -0.78 6.46
N PHE A 138 19.64 -0.24 5.27
CA PHE A 138 19.68 -1.02 4.05
C PHE A 138 20.08 -0.18 2.83
N TYR A 139 20.52 -0.88 1.80
CA TYR A 139 20.82 -0.35 0.48
C TYR A 139 20.44 -1.41 -0.56
N ASP A 140 19.57 -1.05 -1.51
CA ASP A 140 19.16 -1.91 -2.61
C ASP A 140 19.85 -1.49 -3.91
N PHE A 141 20.85 -2.27 -4.34
CA PHE A 141 21.64 -1.98 -5.54
C PHE A 141 20.82 -2.08 -6.84
N ALA A 142 19.73 -2.85 -6.86
CA ALA A 142 18.91 -2.98 -8.06
C ALA A 142 18.03 -1.76 -8.28
N LEU A 143 17.62 -1.07 -7.21
CA LEU A 143 16.82 0.15 -7.29
C LEU A 143 17.71 1.40 -7.33
N MET A 144 18.74 1.49 -6.47
CA MET A 144 19.61 2.67 -6.38
C MET A 144 20.50 2.90 -7.60
N ASP A 145 21.01 1.81 -8.19
CA ASP A 145 22.00 1.86 -9.29
C ASP A 145 21.46 1.18 -10.57
N GLY A 146 20.19 0.80 -10.58
CA GLY A 146 19.55 0.05 -11.65
C GLY A 146 19.28 0.88 -12.89
N ASP A 147 19.18 0.18 -14.03
CA ASP A 147 18.71 0.76 -15.28
C ASP A 147 17.34 0.16 -15.61
N PHE A 148 16.27 0.91 -15.34
CA PHE A 148 14.89 0.44 -15.57
C PHE A 148 14.57 0.37 -17.07
N ALA A 149 13.88 -0.70 -17.49
CA ALA A 149 13.58 -0.98 -18.89
C ALA A 149 12.61 0.02 -19.53
N TYR A 150 11.71 0.60 -18.73
CA TYR A 150 10.68 1.51 -19.22
C TYR A 150 11.17 2.95 -19.30
N SER A 151 10.76 3.63 -20.37
CA SER A 151 10.80 5.08 -20.48
C SER A 151 9.43 5.54 -20.94
N ASN A 152 8.86 6.52 -20.25
CA ASN A 152 7.56 7.08 -20.57
C ASN A 152 7.56 7.58 -22.03
N PRO A 153 6.57 7.19 -22.84
CA PRO A 153 6.58 7.44 -24.27
C PRO A 153 6.44 8.92 -24.66
N THR A 154 6.02 9.79 -23.74
CA THR A 154 5.80 11.21 -24.01
C THR A 154 6.99 12.07 -23.59
N SER A 155 7.55 11.83 -22.41
CA SER A 155 8.67 12.62 -21.86
C SER A 155 10.04 11.98 -22.10
N GLY A 156 10.10 10.67 -22.38
CA GLY A 156 11.33 9.89 -22.39
C GLY A 156 11.97 9.70 -21.01
N LYS A 157 11.27 10.07 -19.91
CA LYS A 157 11.74 9.87 -18.53
C LYS A 157 11.47 8.44 -18.06
N LYS A 158 12.32 7.94 -17.16
CA LYS A 158 12.10 6.65 -16.51
C LYS A 158 11.17 6.82 -15.32
N VAL A 159 10.50 5.73 -14.94
CA VAL A 159 9.77 5.67 -13.67
C VAL A 159 10.73 5.14 -12.62
N ASP A 160 11.51 6.05 -12.01
CA ASP A 160 12.51 5.71 -11.00
C ASP A 160 11.90 5.79 -9.58
N PRO A 161 11.81 4.67 -8.83
CA PRO A 161 11.32 4.68 -7.44
C PRO A 161 12.20 5.46 -6.46
N CYS A 162 13.40 5.87 -6.86
CA CYS A 162 14.39 6.58 -6.03
C CYS A 162 14.49 8.07 -6.37
N ASP A 163 13.73 8.58 -7.35
CA ASP A 163 13.77 9.98 -7.80
C ASP A 163 13.00 10.94 -6.86
N ASP A 164 12.27 10.41 -5.88
CA ASP A 164 11.66 11.17 -4.80
C ASP A 164 12.28 10.77 -3.45
N ASP A 165 12.65 11.77 -2.63
CA ASP A 165 13.39 11.56 -1.38
C ASP A 165 12.66 10.62 -0.40
N ASP A 166 11.32 10.73 -0.29
CA ASP A 166 10.53 9.92 0.64
C ASP A 166 10.47 8.45 0.16
N THR A 167 10.29 8.22 -1.15
CA THR A 167 10.32 6.85 -1.71
C THR A 167 11.73 6.25 -1.77
N LYS A 168 12.76 7.08 -1.97
CA LYS A 168 14.16 6.64 -1.89
C LYS A 168 14.49 6.09 -0.51
N GLU A 169 14.06 6.79 0.54
CA GLU A 169 14.13 6.29 1.91
C GLU A 169 13.26 5.05 2.12
N GLN A 170 12.13 4.90 1.41
CA GLN A 170 11.25 3.73 1.52
C GLN A 170 11.85 2.44 0.91
N VAL A 171 12.35 2.49 -0.33
CA VAL A 171 12.68 1.27 -1.08
C VAL A 171 14.14 1.13 -1.46
N CYS A 172 14.88 2.24 -1.56
CA CYS A 172 16.21 2.23 -2.15
C CYS A 172 17.33 2.21 -1.08
N ALA A 173 17.38 3.19 -0.18
CA ALA A 173 18.42 3.24 0.85
C ALA A 173 18.00 4.05 2.08
N ASP A 174 18.22 3.48 3.28
CA ASP A 174 17.83 4.17 4.52
C ASP A 174 18.57 3.67 5.77
N LEU A 175 18.51 4.48 6.83
CA LEU A 175 18.84 4.14 8.21
C LEU A 175 17.60 4.46 9.07
N ARG A 176 16.93 3.43 9.58
CA ARG A 176 15.65 3.51 10.27
C ARG A 176 15.78 3.13 11.74
N LEU A 177 15.15 3.92 12.60
CA LEU A 177 14.82 3.52 13.96
C LEU A 177 13.50 2.77 13.91
N LEU A 178 13.50 1.48 14.24
CA LEU A 178 12.27 0.70 14.32
C LEU A 178 11.63 0.98 15.69
N ASP A 179 12.12 0.36 16.76
CA ASP A 179 11.57 0.53 18.10
C ASP A 179 12.48 1.42 18.96
N ALA A 180 11.87 2.21 19.84
CA ALA A 180 12.57 2.96 20.89
C ALA A 180 11.60 3.31 22.03
N TYR A 181 11.66 2.55 23.12
CA TYR A 181 10.81 2.78 24.27
C TYR A 181 11.52 2.47 25.59
N VAL A 182 11.09 3.18 26.63
CA VAL A 182 11.42 2.83 28.00
C VAL A 182 10.30 1.97 28.57
N TRP A 183 10.66 1.08 29.48
CA TRP A 183 9.71 0.21 30.16
C TRP A 183 9.98 0.16 31.66
N ALA A 184 8.94 -0.10 32.44
CA ALA A 184 9.02 -0.32 33.87
C ALA A 184 7.98 -1.34 34.31
N ASN A 185 8.36 -2.21 35.24
CA ASN A 185 7.52 -3.24 35.86
C ASN A 185 7.33 -2.91 37.35
N PHE A 186 6.14 -3.13 37.86
CA PHE A 186 5.80 -2.88 39.26
C PHE A 186 5.01 -4.06 39.82
N ASP A 187 5.36 -4.47 41.02
CA ASP A 187 4.64 -5.50 41.77
C ASP A 187 3.65 -4.85 42.74
N LEU A 188 2.43 -4.58 42.27
CA LEU A 188 1.38 -4.01 43.12
C LEU A 188 0.78 -5.08 44.04
N ASN A 189 0.21 -4.65 45.17
CA ASN A 189 -0.47 -5.53 46.14
C ASN A 189 0.36 -6.74 46.59
N GLU A 190 1.64 -6.51 46.89
CA GLU A 190 2.62 -7.53 47.32
C GLU A 190 2.88 -8.59 46.23
N GLY A 191 2.90 -8.18 44.97
CA GLY A 191 3.19 -9.05 43.81
C GLY A 191 1.98 -9.79 43.24
N ARG A 192 0.78 -9.58 43.78
CA ARG A 192 -0.46 -10.16 43.24
C ARG A 192 -0.97 -9.45 41.99
N ASN A 193 -0.56 -8.21 41.77
CA ASN A 193 -1.03 -7.40 40.66
C ASN A 193 0.18 -6.82 39.91
N PRO A 194 0.83 -7.60 39.03
CA PRO A 194 1.94 -7.10 38.22
C PRO A 194 1.42 -6.03 37.26
N LEU A 195 2.15 -4.91 37.19
CA LEU A 195 1.90 -3.80 36.27
C LEU A 195 3.14 -3.57 35.40
N SER A 196 2.98 -3.70 34.09
CA SER A 196 4.00 -3.34 33.10
C SER A 196 3.57 -2.09 32.35
N ILE A 197 4.50 -1.15 32.17
CA ILE A 197 4.29 0.09 31.41
C ILE A 197 5.39 0.22 30.35
N ARG A 198 5.01 0.63 29.14
CA ARG A 198 5.93 1.00 28.06
C ARG A 198 5.58 2.37 27.51
N LEU A 199 6.58 3.24 27.33
CA LEU A 199 6.40 4.57 26.76
C LEU A 199 7.45 4.82 25.67
N GLY A 200 6.99 5.13 24.47
CA GLY A 200 7.85 5.42 23.31
C GLY A 200 7.32 4.84 22.01
N GLN A 201 8.19 4.74 21.01
CA GLN A 201 7.89 4.14 19.71
C GLN A 201 7.96 2.62 19.82
N GLN A 202 6.83 1.96 19.57
CA GLN A 202 6.68 0.52 19.75
C GLN A 202 5.56 -0.03 18.86
N VAL A 203 5.53 -1.36 18.72
CA VAL A 203 4.45 -2.12 18.09
C VAL A 203 3.68 -2.88 19.17
N VAL A 204 2.34 -2.84 19.12
CA VAL A 204 1.47 -3.63 20.00
C VAL A 204 0.66 -4.58 19.14
N ASN A 205 1.04 -5.85 19.13
CA ASN A 205 0.33 -6.90 18.40
C ASN A 205 -0.80 -7.46 19.27
N TRP A 206 -2.03 -7.26 18.82
CA TRP A 206 -3.24 -7.84 19.40
C TRP A 206 -3.95 -8.70 18.35
N GLY A 207 -4.66 -9.73 18.81
CA GLY A 207 -5.27 -10.75 17.96
C GLY A 207 -4.45 -12.04 17.89
N GLU A 208 -5.04 -13.04 17.24
CA GLU A 208 -4.55 -14.41 17.05
C GLU A 208 -4.31 -14.75 15.58
N SER A 209 -4.82 -13.93 14.65
CA SER A 209 -4.59 -14.12 13.21
C SER A 209 -3.11 -13.97 12.86
N THR A 210 -2.61 -14.87 12.00
CA THR A 210 -1.18 -14.91 11.62
C THR A 210 -0.93 -14.84 10.13
N LEU A 211 -1.86 -15.32 9.30
CA LEU A 211 -1.67 -15.49 7.85
C LEU A 211 -2.59 -14.61 7.01
N ILE A 212 -3.79 -14.28 7.51
CA ILE A 212 -4.74 -13.39 6.83
C ILE A 212 -4.80 -12.07 7.61
N SER A 213 -4.49 -10.97 6.94
CA SER A 213 -4.46 -9.64 7.54
C SER A 213 -5.87 -9.11 7.86
N HIS A 214 -5.95 -7.87 8.36
CA HIS A 214 -7.21 -7.17 8.67
C HIS A 214 -8.03 -7.78 9.83
N GLY A 215 -7.38 -8.63 10.64
CA GLY A 215 -7.86 -9.06 11.95
C GLY A 215 -7.87 -7.95 13.01
N ILE A 216 -7.77 -8.30 14.29
CA ILE A 216 -7.78 -7.34 15.42
C ILE A 216 -6.55 -6.40 15.41
N ASN A 217 -5.45 -6.84 14.78
CA ASN A 217 -4.22 -6.06 14.69
C ASN A 217 -4.40 -4.81 13.80
N VAL A 218 -4.11 -3.62 14.36
CA VAL A 218 -4.26 -2.31 13.70
C VAL A 218 -2.92 -1.60 13.43
N ASN A 219 -1.79 -2.28 13.55
CA ASN A 219 -0.49 -1.65 13.32
C ASN A 219 -0.30 -1.28 11.83
N PRO A 220 0.30 -0.12 11.54
CA PRO A 220 0.69 0.24 10.18
C PRO A 220 1.86 -0.62 9.69
N VAL A 221 1.93 -0.83 8.38
CA VAL A 221 2.88 -1.77 7.76
C VAL A 221 3.58 -1.13 6.55
N ASP A 222 4.84 -1.48 6.35
CA ASP A 222 5.60 -1.21 5.12
C ASP A 222 5.51 -2.44 4.19
N ILE A 223 4.71 -2.32 3.13
CA ILE A 223 4.39 -3.44 2.23
C ILE A 223 5.60 -3.84 1.39
N ASP A 224 6.43 -2.88 0.97
CA ASP A 224 7.65 -3.18 0.21
C ASP A 224 8.65 -3.98 1.04
N ARG A 225 8.76 -3.68 2.34
CA ARG A 225 9.64 -4.44 3.25
C ARG A 225 9.17 -5.87 3.49
N LEU A 226 7.87 -6.16 3.48
CA LEU A 226 7.36 -7.54 3.58
C LEU A 226 7.78 -8.42 2.39
N LYS A 227 7.99 -7.82 1.21
CA LYS A 227 8.30 -8.53 -0.04
C LYS A 227 9.80 -8.49 -0.40
N ALA A 228 10.61 -7.84 0.43
CA ALA A 228 12.05 -7.79 0.24
C ALA A 228 12.71 -9.17 0.41
N PRO A 229 13.83 -9.45 -0.28
CA PRO A 229 14.56 -10.70 -0.07
C PRO A 229 15.09 -10.79 1.36
N GLY A 230 14.82 -11.90 2.03
CA GLY A 230 15.18 -12.10 3.44
C GLY A 230 14.39 -11.23 4.43
N ALA A 231 13.21 -10.71 4.05
CA ALA A 231 12.35 -9.89 4.90
C ALA A 231 12.06 -10.55 6.26
N GLU A 232 12.07 -9.74 7.31
CA GLU A 232 11.66 -10.15 8.65
C GLU A 232 10.42 -9.34 9.09
N LEU A 233 9.47 -9.98 9.78
CA LEU A 233 8.21 -9.32 10.17
C LEU A 233 8.44 -8.06 11.03
N LYS A 234 9.50 -8.06 11.85
CA LYS A 234 9.89 -6.91 12.68
C LYS A 234 10.38 -5.69 11.89
N GLU A 235 10.72 -5.86 10.62
CA GLU A 235 11.14 -4.77 9.73
C GLU A 235 9.95 -4.14 8.99
N ALA A 236 8.82 -4.85 8.96
CA ALA A 236 7.63 -4.44 8.22
C ALA A 236 6.65 -3.62 9.05
N PHE A 237 6.48 -3.93 10.34
CA PHE A 237 5.63 -3.10 11.19
C PHE A 237 6.28 -1.73 11.44
N ILE A 238 5.51 -0.66 11.23
CA ILE A 238 5.95 0.71 11.45
C ILE A 238 5.62 1.08 12.90
N PRO A 239 6.61 1.28 13.79
CA PRO A 239 6.33 1.52 15.20
C PRO A 239 5.80 2.94 15.42
N VAL A 240 4.85 3.10 16.34
CA VAL A 240 4.23 4.40 16.63
C VAL A 240 4.44 4.80 18.09
N GLY A 241 4.52 6.11 18.33
CA GLY A 241 4.59 6.67 19.67
C GLY A 241 3.32 6.41 20.49
N MET A 242 3.46 5.65 21.58
CA MET A 242 2.33 5.35 22.47
C MET A 242 2.75 5.12 23.92
N LEU A 243 1.77 5.27 24.81
CA LEU A 243 1.79 4.69 26.15
C LEU A 243 1.02 3.37 26.09
N TRP A 244 1.64 2.28 26.54
CA TRP A 244 0.98 0.98 26.73
C TRP A 244 1.15 0.54 28.19
N ALA A 245 0.11 -0.08 28.74
CA ALA A 245 0.14 -0.66 30.08
C ALA A 245 -0.60 -2.01 30.14
N SER A 246 -0.10 -2.91 30.97
CA SER A 246 -0.71 -4.22 31.26
C SER A 246 -0.75 -4.44 32.77
N LEU A 247 -1.95 -4.71 33.30
CA LEU A 247 -2.19 -4.93 34.72
C LEU A 247 -2.83 -6.30 34.92
N GLY A 248 -2.14 -7.19 35.64
CA GLY A 248 -2.76 -8.40 36.19
C GLY A 248 -3.76 -8.00 37.27
N ILE A 249 -5.05 -8.27 37.06
CA ILE A 249 -6.14 -7.97 38.01
C ILE A 249 -6.31 -9.12 39.01
N THR A 250 -6.23 -10.35 38.51
CA THR A 250 -6.19 -11.60 39.28
C THR A 250 -5.20 -12.55 38.60
N ASP A 251 -4.97 -13.73 39.18
CA ASP A 251 -4.11 -14.75 38.59
C ASP A 251 -4.53 -15.17 37.17
N ASN A 252 -5.81 -14.97 36.82
CA ASN A 252 -6.39 -15.40 35.55
C ASN A 252 -7.00 -14.26 34.71
N VAL A 253 -6.88 -13.00 35.14
CA VAL A 253 -7.49 -11.85 34.45
C VAL A 253 -6.49 -10.73 34.30
N THR A 254 -6.29 -10.28 33.08
CA THR A 254 -5.37 -9.19 32.73
C THR A 254 -6.12 -8.09 32.00
N LEU A 255 -5.90 -6.85 32.41
CA LEU A 255 -6.38 -5.67 31.71
C LEU A 255 -5.19 -4.97 31.04
N GLU A 256 -5.25 -4.81 29.72
CA GLU A 256 -4.28 -4.04 28.95
C GLU A 256 -4.95 -2.83 28.32
N GLY A 257 -4.15 -1.78 28.10
CA GLY A 257 -4.58 -0.64 27.33
C GLY A 257 -3.43 0.12 26.69
N PHE A 258 -3.74 0.83 25.62
CA PHE A 258 -2.82 1.79 25.02
C PHE A 258 -3.51 3.11 24.71
N TYR A 259 -2.70 4.16 24.67
CA TYR A 259 -3.04 5.46 24.09
C TYR A 259 -1.93 5.86 23.12
N GLN A 260 -2.27 6.00 21.85
CA GLN A 260 -1.35 6.44 20.80
C GLN A 260 -1.42 7.97 20.69
N TYR A 261 -0.25 8.59 20.61
CA TYR A 261 -0.10 10.05 20.43
C TYR A 261 0.63 10.39 19.12
N GLN A 262 0.77 9.39 18.25
CA GLN A 262 1.41 9.49 16.95
C GLN A 262 0.69 8.56 15.98
N TRP A 263 0.32 9.08 14.82
CA TRP A 263 -0.27 8.32 13.73
C TRP A 263 0.74 8.10 12.60
N HIS A 264 0.62 6.96 11.91
CA HIS A 264 1.41 6.62 10.72
C HIS A 264 0.57 5.82 9.73
N GLU A 265 0.65 6.18 8.45
CA GLU A 265 0.08 5.42 7.33
C GLU A 265 0.80 4.09 7.10
N THR A 266 0.10 3.16 6.46
CA THR A 266 0.67 1.99 5.80
C THR A 266 1.36 2.47 4.52
N ARG A 267 2.63 2.10 4.34
CA ARG A 267 3.37 2.46 3.13
C ARG A 267 2.96 1.53 1.99
N LEU A 268 2.32 2.11 0.99
CA LEU A 268 2.01 1.45 -0.27
C LEU A 268 3.29 1.26 -1.10
N PRO A 269 3.37 0.21 -1.93
CA PRO A 269 4.49 0.03 -2.85
C PRO A 269 4.76 1.28 -3.69
N ALA A 270 6.00 1.74 -3.76
CA ALA A 270 6.35 2.91 -4.57
C ALA A 270 6.11 2.67 -6.08
N ALA A 271 5.65 3.68 -6.81
CA ALA A 271 5.43 3.58 -8.25
C ALA A 271 6.75 3.20 -8.94
N GLY A 272 6.68 2.23 -9.86
CA GLY A 272 7.84 1.65 -10.53
C GLY A 272 8.53 0.50 -9.78
N THR A 273 8.15 0.14 -8.55
CA THR A 273 8.67 -1.08 -7.91
C THR A 273 7.94 -2.33 -8.39
N TYR A 274 8.60 -3.50 -8.33
CA TYR A 274 8.09 -4.75 -8.90
C TYR A 274 6.81 -5.30 -8.25
N PHE A 275 6.34 -4.77 -7.12
CA PHE A 275 5.05 -5.18 -6.55
C PHE A 275 4.06 -4.03 -6.47
N SER A 276 4.38 -2.88 -7.09
CA SER A 276 3.41 -1.81 -7.27
C SER A 276 2.40 -2.17 -8.35
N THR A 277 1.13 -1.98 -7.99
CA THR A 277 -0.03 -2.18 -8.84
C THR A 277 -0.88 -0.90 -8.94
N ASN A 278 -0.33 0.22 -8.47
CA ASN A 278 -0.95 1.54 -8.56
C ASN A 278 0.16 2.59 -8.68
N ASP A 279 0.11 3.39 -9.73
CA ASP A 279 1.19 4.29 -10.11
C ASP A 279 1.01 5.71 -9.57
N PHE A 280 -0.13 6.01 -8.94
CA PHE A 280 -0.42 7.35 -8.41
C PHE A 280 -0.59 7.39 -6.88
N ALA A 281 -1.04 6.31 -6.24
CA ALA A 281 -1.37 6.30 -4.81
C ALA A 281 -0.13 6.33 -3.89
N SER A 282 1.03 5.85 -4.37
CA SER A 282 2.29 5.93 -3.61
C SER A 282 2.79 7.37 -3.48
N GLU A 283 3.79 7.61 -2.61
CA GLU A 283 4.33 8.95 -2.38
C GLU A 283 4.83 9.62 -3.68
N ASN A 284 5.67 8.94 -4.47
CA ASN A 284 6.16 9.40 -5.78
C ASN A 284 5.12 9.39 -6.90
N GLY A 285 3.90 8.91 -6.66
CA GLY A 285 2.90 8.74 -7.71
C GLY A 285 2.39 10.04 -8.34
N TYR A 286 2.67 11.21 -7.74
CA TYR A 286 2.39 12.50 -8.38
C TYR A 286 3.15 12.69 -9.71
N GLN A 287 4.27 11.98 -9.90
CA GLN A 287 5.07 12.07 -11.11
C GLN A 287 4.40 11.39 -12.32
N GLN A 288 3.53 10.41 -12.09
CA GLN A 288 2.87 9.64 -13.15
C GLN A 288 1.54 10.24 -13.59
N ASN A 289 1.05 11.28 -12.89
CA ASN A 289 -0.33 11.76 -12.96
C ASN A 289 -1.37 10.63 -12.78
N ILE A 290 -2.65 10.99 -12.80
CA ILE A 290 -3.76 10.02 -12.84
C ILE A 290 -4.29 10.06 -14.27
N GLN A 291 -4.07 8.98 -15.04
CA GLN A 291 -4.45 8.93 -16.44
C GLN A 291 -5.98 8.89 -16.60
N LEU A 292 -6.51 9.76 -17.45
CA LEU A 292 -7.92 9.78 -17.86
C LEU A 292 -8.06 9.30 -19.31
N GLY A 293 -9.21 8.72 -19.63
CA GLY A 293 -9.55 8.37 -21.01
C GLY A 293 -9.21 6.94 -21.41
N PHE A 294 -9.09 6.02 -20.44
CA PHE A 294 -9.14 4.59 -20.71
C PHE A 294 -8.09 4.12 -21.72
N THR A 295 -6.85 4.58 -21.56
CA THR A 295 -5.69 4.35 -22.44
C THR A 295 -5.84 4.87 -23.88
N SER A 296 -6.83 5.70 -24.17
CA SER A 296 -6.96 6.30 -25.51
C SER A 296 -5.94 7.41 -25.79
N ASN A 297 -5.33 7.96 -24.75
CA ASN A 297 -4.23 8.91 -24.80
C ASN A 297 -2.92 8.19 -24.45
N PRO A 298 -1.75 8.73 -24.85
CA PRO A 298 -0.49 8.22 -24.31
C PRO A 298 -0.44 8.38 -22.79
N ASP A 299 0.46 7.63 -22.17
CA ASP A 299 0.77 7.75 -20.75
C ASP A 299 1.47 9.09 -20.48
N ILE A 300 0.72 10.07 -19.97
CA ILE A 300 1.18 11.46 -19.79
C ILE A 300 1.71 11.63 -18.37
N ASP A 301 3.03 11.65 -18.23
CA ASP A 301 3.67 11.95 -16.94
C ASP A 301 3.72 13.47 -16.64
N LEU A 302 4.14 13.80 -15.43
CA LEU A 302 4.23 15.19 -14.96
C LEU A 302 5.27 15.99 -15.73
N ALA A 303 6.35 15.34 -16.19
CA ALA A 303 7.41 16.00 -16.95
C ALA A 303 6.88 16.50 -18.30
N PHE A 304 6.19 15.64 -19.06
CA PHE A 304 5.53 16.04 -20.31
C PHE A 304 4.46 17.09 -20.07
N LEU A 305 3.64 16.93 -19.02
CA LEU A 305 2.56 17.88 -18.72
C LEU A 305 3.11 19.28 -18.43
N THR A 306 4.06 19.40 -17.50
CA THR A 306 4.62 20.70 -17.10
C THR A 306 5.37 21.36 -18.25
N GLU A 307 6.19 20.61 -19.00
CA GLU A 307 6.85 21.11 -20.22
C GLU A 307 5.82 21.62 -21.25
N SER A 308 4.75 20.86 -21.48
CA SER A 308 3.72 21.23 -22.43
C SER A 308 2.97 22.50 -22.02
N LEU A 309 2.64 22.63 -20.73
CA LEU A 309 1.94 23.79 -20.20
C LEU A 309 2.80 25.06 -20.26
N ASN A 310 4.08 24.96 -19.90
CA ASN A 310 5.02 26.09 -19.90
C ASN A 310 5.36 26.60 -21.31
N ASN A 311 5.20 25.75 -22.34
CA ASN A 311 5.46 26.12 -23.73
C ASN A 311 4.23 26.66 -24.49
N LEU A 312 3.05 26.74 -23.85
CA LEU A 312 1.82 27.15 -24.54
C LEU A 312 1.90 28.57 -25.12
N ASP A 313 2.54 29.51 -24.44
CA ASP A 313 2.59 30.90 -24.88
C ASP A 313 3.55 31.07 -26.08
N ASP A 314 4.65 30.34 -26.09
CA ASP A 314 5.57 30.25 -27.23
C ASP A 314 4.89 29.67 -28.47
N ILE A 315 4.01 28.69 -28.31
CA ILE A 315 3.20 28.19 -29.43
C ILE A 315 2.27 29.29 -29.96
N VAL A 316 1.61 30.04 -29.09
CA VAL A 316 0.76 31.17 -29.51
C VAL A 316 1.59 32.25 -30.23
N ARG A 317 2.78 32.58 -29.72
CA ARG A 317 3.72 33.52 -30.36
C ARG A 317 4.15 33.03 -31.75
N SER A 318 4.37 31.72 -31.92
CA SER A 318 4.78 31.12 -33.21
C SER A 318 3.72 31.31 -34.31
N GLN A 319 2.46 31.51 -33.93
CA GLN A 319 1.33 31.79 -34.82
C GLN A 319 1.18 33.30 -35.12
N GLY A 320 2.10 34.13 -34.64
CA GLY A 320 2.09 35.58 -34.83
C GLY A 320 1.07 36.32 -33.95
N VAL A 321 0.59 35.69 -32.87
CA VAL A 321 -0.37 36.27 -31.92
C VAL A 321 0.34 36.59 -30.61
N ASP A 322 0.08 37.77 -30.05
CA ASP A 322 0.57 38.12 -28.71
C ASP A 322 -0.23 37.34 -27.65
N PRO A 323 0.40 36.47 -26.85
CA PRO A 323 -0.29 35.64 -25.85
C PRO A 323 -0.94 36.46 -24.73
N THR A 324 -0.53 37.73 -24.54
CA THR A 324 -1.15 38.63 -23.56
C THR A 324 -2.39 39.36 -24.10
N SER A 325 -2.62 39.29 -25.42
CA SER A 325 -3.82 39.85 -26.05
C SER A 325 -5.05 38.99 -25.81
N ALA A 326 -6.25 39.57 -25.93
CA ALA A 326 -7.51 38.81 -25.79
C ALA A 326 -7.60 37.64 -26.79
N GLN A 327 -7.07 37.82 -28.01
CA GLN A 327 -7.01 36.75 -29.02
C GLN A 327 -6.03 35.65 -28.61
N GLY A 328 -4.85 36.04 -28.09
CA GLY A 328 -3.84 35.09 -27.62
C GLY A 328 -4.31 34.27 -26.44
N GLN A 329 -4.92 34.91 -25.44
CA GLN A 329 -5.48 34.22 -24.27
C GLN A 329 -6.62 33.26 -24.65
N ALA A 330 -7.49 33.65 -25.59
CA ALA A 330 -8.54 32.75 -26.08
C ALA A 330 -7.97 31.52 -26.79
N MET A 331 -6.92 31.70 -27.62
CA MET A 331 -6.22 30.60 -28.28
C MET A 331 -5.53 29.68 -27.26
N MET A 332 -4.85 30.27 -26.27
CA MET A 332 -4.18 29.55 -25.20
C MET A 332 -5.17 28.75 -24.36
N ALA A 333 -6.32 29.34 -23.99
CA ALA A 333 -7.41 28.66 -23.28
C ALA A 333 -7.94 27.43 -24.04
N GLN A 334 -8.12 27.54 -25.36
CA GLN A 334 -8.56 26.40 -26.17
C GLN A 334 -7.54 25.25 -26.17
N MET A 335 -6.25 25.57 -26.24
CA MET A 335 -5.19 24.56 -26.19
C MET A 335 -5.03 23.96 -24.79
N TYR A 336 -5.12 24.81 -23.76
CA TYR A 336 -5.01 24.42 -22.36
C TYR A 336 -6.03 23.37 -21.96
N LEU A 337 -7.29 23.48 -22.41
CA LEU A 337 -8.36 22.53 -22.09
C LEU A 337 -8.10 21.09 -22.57
N ALA A 338 -7.15 20.86 -23.47
CA ALA A 338 -6.79 19.51 -23.93
C ALA A 338 -6.01 18.68 -22.89
N TYR A 339 -5.47 19.31 -21.84
CA TYR A 339 -4.71 18.64 -20.78
C TYR A 339 -5.57 18.18 -19.59
N PRO A 340 -6.40 19.04 -18.95
CA PRO A 340 -7.23 18.64 -17.81
C PRO A 340 -8.34 17.65 -18.19
N THR A 341 -8.55 17.38 -19.48
CA THR A 341 -9.47 16.35 -19.99
C THR A 341 -8.79 14.99 -20.23
N LYS A 342 -7.46 14.90 -20.03
CA LYS A 342 -6.66 13.69 -20.28
C LYS A 342 -5.93 13.16 -19.05
N VAL A 343 -5.64 14.01 -18.07
CA VAL A 343 -5.05 13.61 -16.80
C VAL A 343 -5.69 14.35 -15.64
N ALA A 344 -5.82 13.66 -14.51
CA ALA A 344 -6.01 14.25 -13.20
C ALA A 344 -4.67 14.29 -12.46
N LEU A 345 -4.58 15.10 -11.41
CA LEU A 345 -3.34 15.35 -10.69
C LEU A 345 -3.40 14.76 -9.29
N LYS A 346 -2.25 14.39 -8.75
CA LYS A 346 -2.05 14.21 -7.31
C LYS A 346 -0.99 15.20 -6.85
N GLY A 347 -1.21 15.86 -5.73
CA GLY A 347 -0.21 16.78 -5.17
C GLY A 347 1.03 16.06 -4.65
N LYS A 348 2.20 16.67 -4.81
CA LYS A 348 3.44 16.21 -4.18
C LYS A 348 3.34 16.32 -2.66
N GLY A 349 3.77 15.28 -1.95
CA GLY A 349 3.80 15.31 -0.50
C GLY A 349 2.43 15.50 0.15
N GLY A 350 2.38 16.38 1.15
CA GLY A 350 1.14 16.68 1.88
C GLY A 350 0.08 17.38 1.03
N ALA A 351 0.40 17.89 -0.17
CA ALA A 351 -0.60 18.46 -1.06
C ALA A 351 -1.50 17.39 -1.71
N GLY A 352 -1.10 16.11 -1.67
CA GLY A 352 -1.87 14.98 -2.20
C GLY A 352 -2.56 14.14 -1.13
N LYS A 353 -2.56 14.57 0.14
CA LYS A 353 -3.07 13.79 1.27
C LYS A 353 -3.80 14.63 2.31
N ASN A 354 -4.88 14.08 2.85
CA ASN A 354 -5.58 14.52 4.04
C ASN A 354 -5.29 13.51 5.16
N GLU A 355 -4.25 13.80 5.94
CA GLU A 355 -3.83 12.99 7.10
C GLU A 355 -4.73 13.27 8.31
N PRO A 356 -4.95 12.29 9.20
CA PRO A 356 -5.70 12.48 10.42
C PRO A 356 -4.81 13.14 11.50
N ASP A 357 -5.43 13.58 12.58
CA ASP A 357 -4.73 14.03 13.77
C ASP A 357 -3.94 12.87 14.41
N ASP A 358 -2.81 13.21 15.06
CA ASP A 358 -1.98 12.23 15.78
C ASP A 358 -2.69 11.62 17.02
N GLY A 359 -3.71 12.30 17.55
CA GLY A 359 -4.41 11.97 18.79
C GLY A 359 -5.57 10.98 18.61
N GLY A 360 -6.48 10.89 19.59
CA GLY A 360 -7.76 10.18 19.44
C GLY A 360 -7.71 8.63 19.43
N GLN A 361 -6.53 8.03 19.36
CA GLN A 361 -6.36 6.59 19.16
C GLN A 361 -6.05 5.85 20.47
N TYR A 362 -6.86 4.85 20.81
CA TYR A 362 -6.72 4.09 22.05
C TYR A 362 -7.25 2.67 21.90
N GLY A 363 -6.82 1.79 22.79
CA GLY A 363 -7.29 0.42 22.83
C GLY A 363 -7.37 -0.12 24.24
N LEU A 364 -8.32 -1.03 24.48
CA LEU A 364 -8.49 -1.79 25.71
C LEU A 364 -8.61 -3.27 25.36
N ARG A 365 -7.91 -4.13 26.12
CA ARG A 365 -8.00 -5.58 26.04
C ARG A 365 -8.25 -6.15 27.43
N LEU A 366 -9.26 -7.01 27.56
CA LEU A 366 -9.49 -7.83 28.74
C LEU A 366 -9.16 -9.29 28.40
N GLY A 367 -8.05 -9.79 28.92
CA GLY A 367 -7.63 -11.19 28.79
C GLY A 367 -8.09 -12.02 29.99
N MET A 368 -8.56 -13.23 29.72
CA MET A 368 -9.01 -14.22 30.70
C MET A 368 -8.36 -15.56 30.39
N PHE A 369 -7.60 -16.10 31.35
CA PHE A 369 -7.08 -17.45 31.31
C PHE A 369 -8.08 -18.39 32.00
N LEU A 370 -8.46 -19.48 31.33
CA LEU A 370 -9.49 -20.41 31.76
C LEU A 370 -8.90 -21.82 31.92
N PRO A 371 -8.28 -22.16 33.07
CA PRO A 371 -7.68 -23.47 33.32
C PRO A 371 -8.69 -24.63 33.15
N ASP A 372 -9.92 -24.42 33.62
CA ASP A 372 -10.99 -25.42 33.56
C ASP A 372 -11.50 -25.69 32.13
N LEU A 373 -11.11 -24.84 31.17
CA LEU A 373 -11.40 -25.00 29.75
C LEU A 373 -10.13 -25.36 28.99
N ASN A 374 -9.34 -26.31 29.50
CA ASN A 374 -8.13 -26.81 28.84
C ASN A 374 -7.15 -25.66 28.54
N ASP A 375 -6.83 -24.89 29.59
CA ASP A 375 -5.91 -23.76 29.54
C ASP A 375 -6.23 -22.76 28.40
N THR A 376 -7.52 -22.53 28.12
CA THR A 376 -7.95 -21.61 27.07
C THR A 376 -7.73 -20.17 27.50
N GLU A 377 -7.13 -19.36 26.63
CA GLU A 377 -7.14 -17.91 26.75
C GLU A 377 -8.29 -17.33 25.92
N LEU A 378 -9.06 -16.42 26.53
CA LEU A 378 -10.10 -15.65 25.88
C LEU A 378 -9.78 -14.16 26.06
N ALA A 379 -9.91 -13.35 25.02
CA ALA A 379 -9.71 -11.92 25.10
C ALA A 379 -10.84 -11.13 24.43
N LEU A 380 -11.21 -10.02 25.05
CA LEU A 380 -12.16 -9.03 24.52
C LEU A 380 -11.42 -7.74 24.21
N TYR A 381 -11.76 -7.09 23.10
CA TYR A 381 -11.07 -5.91 22.60
C TYR A 381 -12.05 -4.78 22.28
N HIS A 382 -11.64 -3.55 22.58
CA HIS A 382 -12.23 -2.33 22.05
C HIS A 382 -11.10 -1.38 21.62
N ILE A 383 -11.12 -0.94 20.36
CA ILE A 383 -10.09 -0.05 19.79
C ILE A 383 -10.79 1.09 19.06
N ASN A 384 -10.32 2.33 19.26
CA ASN A 384 -10.59 3.46 18.38
C ASN A 384 -9.28 3.80 17.65
N TYR A 385 -9.28 3.76 16.32
CA TYR A 385 -8.09 4.05 15.52
C TYR A 385 -8.45 4.84 14.27
N HIS A 386 -7.50 5.58 13.69
CA HIS A 386 -7.68 6.23 12.39
C HIS A 386 -7.20 5.29 11.30
N SER A 387 -7.82 5.34 10.11
CA SER A 387 -7.43 4.47 9.00
C SER A 387 -5.93 4.54 8.76
N ARG A 388 -5.28 3.39 8.59
CA ARG A 388 -3.87 3.32 8.18
C ARG A 388 -3.71 3.11 6.69
N ARG A 389 -4.81 2.85 5.98
CA ARG A 389 -4.81 2.61 4.53
C ARG A 389 -5.59 3.74 3.87
N PRO A 390 -5.06 4.34 2.80
CA PRO A 390 -5.74 5.46 2.17
C PRO A 390 -6.97 4.99 1.41
N VAL A 391 -7.95 5.87 1.33
CA VAL A 391 -8.95 5.92 0.26
C VAL A 391 -8.71 7.18 -0.57
N ILE A 392 -9.27 7.28 -1.76
CA ILE A 392 -9.08 8.41 -2.68
C ILE A 392 -10.41 9.15 -2.80
N SER A 393 -10.35 10.47 -2.65
CA SER A 393 -11.38 11.42 -3.06
C SER A 393 -10.83 12.39 -4.11
N GLY A 394 -11.71 13.13 -4.78
CA GLY A 394 -11.31 14.01 -5.88
C GLY A 394 -11.86 15.42 -5.72
N GLN A 395 -11.00 16.44 -5.75
CA GLN A 395 -11.46 17.78 -6.12
C GLN A 395 -11.78 17.78 -7.62
N VAL A 396 -13.04 18.01 -7.96
CA VAL A 396 -13.52 17.93 -9.34
C VAL A 396 -13.03 19.13 -10.16
N SER A 397 -12.90 18.95 -11.47
CA SER A 397 -12.47 19.98 -12.41
C SER A 397 -13.36 21.22 -12.37
N ASN A 398 -12.76 22.42 -12.50
CA ASN A 398 -13.49 23.67 -12.66
C ASN A 398 -13.31 24.26 -14.07
N PHE A 399 -14.25 23.97 -14.96
CA PHE A 399 -14.27 24.46 -16.34
C PHE A 399 -15.02 25.79 -16.53
N THR A 400 -15.25 26.55 -15.47
CA THR A 400 -15.82 27.91 -15.59
C THR A 400 -14.87 28.83 -16.35
N SER A 401 -15.42 29.83 -17.04
CA SER A 401 -14.61 30.80 -17.81
C SER A 401 -13.66 31.57 -16.90
N GLU A 402 -14.08 31.85 -15.67
CA GLU A 402 -13.29 32.52 -14.64
C GLU A 402 -12.10 31.67 -14.18
N ALA A 403 -12.31 30.37 -13.92
CA ALA A 403 -11.24 29.45 -13.55
C ALA A 403 -10.21 29.27 -14.66
N ILE A 404 -10.68 29.07 -15.90
CA ILE A 404 -9.80 28.96 -17.08
C ILE A 404 -8.99 30.25 -17.27
N ALA A 405 -9.61 31.43 -17.13
CA ALA A 405 -8.89 32.70 -17.22
C ALA A 405 -7.84 32.87 -16.12
N ALA A 406 -8.11 32.40 -14.90
CA ALA A 406 -7.16 32.40 -13.80
C ALA A 406 -5.96 31.48 -14.09
N ASP A 407 -6.21 30.27 -14.60
CA ASP A 407 -5.17 29.32 -15.00
C ASP A 407 -4.29 29.89 -16.13
N ILE A 408 -4.88 30.49 -17.17
CA ILE A 408 -4.12 31.18 -18.22
C ILE A 408 -3.28 32.34 -17.65
N GLY A 409 -3.83 33.11 -16.71
CA GLY A 409 -3.08 34.15 -16.02
C GLY A 409 -1.86 33.60 -15.25
N MET A 410 -1.99 32.43 -14.63
CA MET A 410 -0.88 31.73 -13.98
C MET A 410 0.18 31.30 -15.01
N LEU A 411 -0.24 30.64 -16.10
CA LEU A 411 0.67 30.16 -17.15
C LEU A 411 1.49 31.29 -17.82
N LEU A 412 0.93 32.50 -17.90
CA LEU A 412 1.65 33.66 -18.47
C LEU A 412 2.68 34.29 -17.53
N THR A 413 2.65 33.96 -16.23
CA THR A 413 3.42 34.68 -15.20
C THR A 413 4.26 33.78 -14.31
N THR A 414 3.97 32.48 -14.28
CA THR A 414 4.53 31.51 -13.35
C THR A 414 4.87 30.23 -14.10
N ASP A 415 6.11 29.78 -13.94
CA ASP A 415 6.55 28.48 -14.43
C ASP A 415 5.83 27.37 -13.64
N ILE A 416 5.20 26.44 -14.34
CA ILE A 416 4.48 25.32 -13.75
C ILE A 416 5.47 24.22 -13.39
N THR A 417 5.42 23.79 -12.13
CA THR A 417 6.29 22.77 -11.56
C THR A 417 5.47 21.75 -10.76
N GLU A 418 6.12 20.68 -10.30
CA GLU A 418 5.53 19.69 -9.41
C GLU A 418 4.89 20.27 -8.14
N ASP A 419 5.39 21.41 -7.65
CA ASP A 419 4.92 22.03 -6.40
C ASP A 419 3.67 22.90 -6.60
N ASN A 420 3.40 23.36 -7.82
CA ASN A 420 2.35 24.34 -8.09
C ASN A 420 1.32 23.90 -9.14
N VAL A 421 1.53 22.78 -9.85
CA VAL A 421 0.62 22.29 -10.89
C VAL A 421 -0.80 22.06 -10.36
N THR A 422 -0.93 21.66 -9.10
CA THR A 422 -2.23 21.47 -8.43
C THR A 422 -2.95 22.78 -8.07
N ASN A 423 -2.33 23.95 -8.29
CA ASN A 423 -3.03 25.23 -8.17
C ASN A 423 -3.92 25.52 -9.38
N LEU A 424 -3.69 24.86 -10.51
CA LEU A 424 -4.54 24.96 -11.70
C LEU A 424 -5.93 24.40 -11.39
N GLN A 425 -6.96 25.15 -11.72
CA GLN A 425 -8.34 24.88 -11.31
C GLN A 425 -9.09 23.95 -12.27
N ALA A 426 -8.70 23.93 -13.54
CA ALA A 426 -9.35 23.08 -14.53
C ALA A 426 -9.06 21.57 -14.34
N PHE A 427 -7.96 21.21 -13.69
CA PHE A 427 -7.62 19.81 -13.45
C PHE A 427 -8.42 19.22 -12.29
N THR A 428 -8.87 17.98 -12.47
CA THR A 428 -9.29 17.14 -11.35
C THR A 428 -8.07 16.81 -10.49
N LYS A 429 -8.23 16.77 -9.16
CA LYS A 429 -7.12 16.50 -8.23
C LYS A 429 -7.51 15.39 -7.27
N GLY A 430 -6.82 14.26 -7.34
CA GLY A 430 -6.93 13.17 -6.39
C GLY A 430 -6.25 13.52 -5.06
N GLN A 431 -6.90 13.14 -3.96
CA GLN A 431 -6.41 13.30 -2.60
C GLN A 431 -6.58 11.97 -1.86
N LEU A 432 -5.51 11.51 -1.23
CA LEU A 432 -5.58 10.37 -0.33
C LEU A 432 -6.18 10.82 1.00
N GLU A 433 -7.19 10.12 1.49
CA GLU A 433 -7.82 10.39 2.77
C GLU A 433 -7.65 9.21 3.73
N TYR A 434 -7.53 9.55 5.01
CA TYR A 434 -7.38 8.59 6.09
C TYR A 434 -8.45 8.82 7.15
N PRO A 435 -9.68 8.29 6.95
CA PRO A 435 -10.81 8.57 7.84
C PRO A 435 -10.53 8.23 9.30
N GLU A 436 -10.96 9.14 10.18
CA GLU A 436 -10.77 9.04 11.63
C GLU A 436 -11.83 8.17 12.32
N ASP A 437 -11.57 7.85 13.59
CA ASP A 437 -12.50 7.18 14.49
C ASP A 437 -13.15 5.88 13.99
N ILE A 438 -12.36 4.94 13.47
CA ILE A 438 -12.84 3.58 13.22
C ILE A 438 -12.89 2.84 14.55
N LYS A 439 -14.07 2.35 14.93
CA LYS A 439 -14.26 1.60 16.19
C LYS A 439 -14.22 0.10 15.89
N LEU A 440 -13.29 -0.61 16.52
CA LEU A 440 -13.15 -2.06 16.42
C LEU A 440 -13.56 -2.71 17.74
N TYR A 441 -14.41 -3.74 17.64
CA TYR A 441 -14.78 -4.63 18.73
C TYR A 441 -14.32 -6.04 18.37
N GLY A 442 -13.52 -6.63 19.24
CA GLY A 442 -12.87 -7.91 18.97
C GLY A 442 -13.13 -8.96 20.05
N ILE A 443 -13.13 -10.22 19.64
CA ILE A 443 -13.05 -11.37 20.53
C ILE A 443 -12.00 -12.30 19.96
N SER A 444 -11.09 -12.81 20.78
CA SER A 444 -10.14 -13.85 20.37
C SER A 444 -10.05 -14.96 21.39
N PHE A 445 -9.70 -16.16 20.94
CA PHE A 445 -9.37 -17.27 21.82
C PHE A 445 -8.19 -18.06 21.28
N ASN A 446 -7.45 -18.69 22.18
CA ASN A 446 -6.47 -19.71 21.84
C ASN A 446 -6.54 -20.88 22.85
N THR A 447 -6.31 -22.10 22.39
CA THR A 447 -6.33 -23.32 23.20
C THR A 447 -5.50 -24.41 22.53
N SER A 448 -5.11 -25.45 23.28
CA SER A 448 -4.32 -26.57 22.75
C SER A 448 -4.96 -27.91 23.03
N LEU A 449 -5.39 -28.64 21.99
CA LEU A 449 -5.96 -29.98 22.11
C LEU A 449 -4.96 -31.02 21.58
N GLY A 450 -4.30 -31.71 22.50
CA GLY A 450 -3.24 -32.66 22.16
C GLY A 450 -2.07 -31.95 21.47
N GLU A 451 -1.72 -32.38 20.26
CA GLU A 451 -0.63 -31.81 19.45
C GLU A 451 -1.09 -30.66 18.53
N THR A 452 -2.36 -30.22 18.67
CA THR A 452 -2.93 -29.14 17.85
C THR A 452 -3.24 -27.92 18.70
N ALA A 453 -2.60 -26.80 18.37
CA ALA A 453 -3.00 -25.49 18.86
C ALA A 453 -4.08 -24.92 17.95
N PHE A 454 -5.18 -24.45 18.54
CA PHE A 454 -6.27 -23.77 17.86
C PHE A 454 -6.34 -22.33 18.33
N ALA A 455 -6.56 -21.42 17.41
CA ALA A 455 -6.84 -20.04 17.72
C ALA A 455 -7.93 -19.50 16.80
N GLY A 456 -8.66 -18.50 17.24
CA GLY A 456 -9.65 -17.84 16.41
C GLY A 456 -9.94 -16.44 16.89
N GLU A 457 -10.37 -15.60 15.97
CA GLU A 457 -10.76 -14.23 16.28
C GLU A 457 -11.93 -13.76 15.44
N PHE A 458 -12.72 -12.89 16.04
CA PHE A 458 -13.79 -12.13 15.41
C PHE A 458 -13.50 -10.65 15.59
N ALA A 459 -13.53 -9.89 14.50
CA ALA A 459 -13.37 -8.45 14.50
C ALA A 459 -14.58 -7.79 13.83
N PHE A 460 -15.26 -6.90 14.54
CA PHE A 460 -16.31 -6.04 13.99
C PHE A 460 -15.82 -4.61 13.96
N ARG A 461 -15.85 -3.98 12.78
CA ARG A 461 -15.52 -2.56 12.59
C ARG A 461 -16.77 -1.76 12.33
N GLN A 462 -16.92 -0.69 13.08
CA GLN A 462 -17.89 0.35 12.81
C GLN A 462 -17.21 1.48 12.03
N ASP A 463 -17.91 1.98 11.02
CA ASP A 463 -17.46 3.10 10.19
C ASP A 463 -16.16 2.77 9.40
N GLU A 464 -16.03 1.56 8.85
CA GLU A 464 -14.90 1.24 7.97
C GLU A 464 -15.07 1.93 6.60
N PRO A 465 -14.06 2.68 6.12
CA PRO A 465 -14.11 3.30 4.81
C PRO A 465 -13.85 2.28 3.71
N LEU A 466 -14.74 2.26 2.72
CA LEU A 466 -14.66 1.45 1.52
C LEU A 466 -14.64 2.36 0.29
N GLN A 467 -13.68 2.13 -0.60
CA GLN A 467 -13.43 2.93 -1.79
C GLN A 467 -14.58 2.78 -2.79
N ILE A 468 -15.19 3.88 -3.20
CA ILE A 468 -16.07 3.93 -4.38
C ILE A 468 -15.21 3.66 -5.61
N ASP A 469 -15.76 2.92 -6.57
CA ASP A 469 -15.13 2.60 -7.85
C ASP A 469 -14.41 3.83 -8.45
N ASP A 470 -13.12 3.65 -8.76
CA ASP A 470 -12.27 4.78 -9.14
C ASP A 470 -12.76 5.43 -10.44
N VAL A 471 -13.30 4.66 -11.39
CA VAL A 471 -13.87 5.18 -12.63
C VAL A 471 -15.08 6.06 -12.38
N GLU A 472 -15.93 5.75 -11.41
CA GLU A 472 -17.06 6.62 -11.03
C GLU A 472 -16.58 7.95 -10.47
N LEU A 473 -15.48 7.92 -9.71
CA LEU A 473 -14.83 9.14 -9.21
C LEU A 473 -14.17 9.94 -10.34
N LEU A 474 -13.54 9.27 -11.33
CA LEU A 474 -12.99 9.93 -12.52
C LEU A 474 -14.10 10.58 -13.37
N TYR A 475 -15.25 9.91 -13.50
CA TYR A 475 -16.45 10.41 -14.18
C TYR A 475 -17.04 11.64 -13.50
N ALA A 476 -17.18 11.62 -12.17
CA ALA A 476 -17.60 12.78 -11.39
C ALA A 476 -16.57 13.92 -11.46
N GLY A 477 -15.28 13.55 -11.46
CA GLY A 477 -14.14 14.45 -11.46
C GLY A 477 -14.07 15.35 -12.69
N MET A 478 -14.12 14.77 -13.89
CA MET A 478 -13.88 15.52 -15.13
C MET A 478 -15.04 15.48 -16.14
N PRO A 479 -15.49 14.32 -16.67
CA PRO A 479 -16.54 14.30 -17.69
C PRO A 479 -17.84 14.98 -17.25
N GLU A 480 -18.33 14.74 -16.04
CA GLU A 480 -19.53 15.41 -15.55
C GLU A 480 -19.34 16.92 -15.41
N GLN A 481 -18.14 17.38 -15.07
CA GLN A 481 -17.84 18.81 -14.99
C GLN A 481 -17.85 19.48 -16.38
N LEU A 482 -17.57 18.75 -17.45
CA LEU A 482 -17.79 19.23 -18.82
C LEU A 482 -19.28 19.37 -19.13
N ALA A 483 -20.15 18.51 -18.60
CA ALA A 483 -21.60 18.67 -18.71
C ALA A 483 -22.09 19.88 -17.89
N VAL A 484 -21.63 20.04 -16.66
CA VAL A 484 -21.94 21.20 -15.79
C VAL A 484 -21.54 22.52 -16.44
N ALA A 485 -20.39 22.56 -17.13
CA ALA A 485 -19.95 23.74 -17.89
C ALA A 485 -20.67 23.93 -19.24
N GLY A 486 -21.55 23.00 -19.64
CA GLY A 486 -22.27 23.04 -20.91
C GLY A 486 -21.44 22.71 -22.15
N ILE A 487 -20.24 22.14 -21.97
CA ILE A 487 -19.30 21.77 -23.04
C ILE A 487 -19.67 20.40 -23.63
N ARG A 488 -20.02 19.43 -22.77
CA ARG A 488 -20.47 18.09 -23.14
C ARG A 488 -21.74 17.70 -22.39
N PRO A 489 -22.91 18.27 -22.73
CA PRO A 489 -24.17 17.98 -22.03
C PRO A 489 -24.56 16.51 -22.02
N ASP A 490 -24.06 15.73 -22.98
CA ASP A 490 -24.24 14.28 -23.07
C ASP A 490 -23.51 13.48 -21.97
N PHE A 491 -22.60 14.11 -21.20
CA PHE A 491 -21.97 13.51 -20.03
C PHE A 491 -22.74 13.70 -18.72
N ALA A 492 -23.95 14.28 -18.75
CA ALA A 492 -24.71 14.49 -17.52
C ALA A 492 -25.11 13.15 -16.86
N GLY A 493 -24.82 13.00 -15.56
CA GLY A 493 -25.21 11.83 -14.75
C GLY A 493 -24.61 10.52 -15.26
N ILE A 494 -23.34 10.56 -15.72
CA ILE A 494 -22.63 9.36 -16.15
C ILE A 494 -22.01 8.59 -14.98
N SER A 495 -21.79 9.25 -13.84
CA SER A 495 -21.24 8.66 -12.62
C SER A 495 -22.37 8.19 -11.70
N GLN A 496 -22.22 7.02 -11.08
CA GLN A 496 -23.09 6.57 -9.99
C GLN A 496 -23.05 7.48 -8.76
N MET A 497 -22.02 8.34 -8.65
CA MET A 497 -21.96 9.35 -7.61
C MET A 497 -22.93 10.50 -7.85
N SER A 498 -23.43 10.67 -9.09
CA SER A 498 -24.36 11.72 -9.48
C SER A 498 -25.59 11.15 -10.16
N LEU A 499 -26.55 10.67 -9.36
CA LEU A 499 -27.82 10.10 -9.84
C LEU A 499 -28.80 11.14 -10.44
N GLY A 500 -28.31 12.32 -10.82
CA GLY A 500 -29.06 13.30 -11.60
C GLY A 500 -30.09 14.13 -10.80
N ASP A 501 -29.95 14.21 -9.47
CA ASP A 501 -30.70 15.18 -8.65
C ASP A 501 -29.80 16.33 -8.17
N ALA A 502 -30.40 17.49 -7.87
CA ALA A 502 -29.66 18.70 -7.48
C ALA A 502 -28.89 18.56 -6.14
N THR A 503 -29.03 17.42 -5.46
CA THR A 503 -28.39 17.10 -4.18
C THR A 503 -27.18 16.18 -4.31
N SER A 504 -26.99 15.51 -5.46
CA SER A 504 -25.88 14.59 -5.75
C SER A 504 -24.84 15.14 -6.74
N VAL A 505 -25.07 16.32 -7.33
CA VAL A 505 -24.10 16.96 -8.23
C VAL A 505 -23.05 17.72 -7.40
N VAL A 506 -21.79 17.35 -7.56
CA VAL A 506 -20.64 18.07 -6.99
C VAL A 506 -20.33 19.28 -7.86
N GLY A 507 -20.30 20.47 -7.26
CA GLY A 507 -20.07 21.72 -7.97
C GLY A 507 -18.64 21.86 -8.49
N PRO A 508 -18.39 22.75 -9.48
CA PRO A 508 -17.04 22.95 -10.03
C PRO A 508 -16.01 23.31 -8.95
N GLY A 509 -14.94 22.53 -8.84
CA GLY A 509 -13.88 22.72 -7.84
C GLY A 509 -14.21 22.23 -6.42
N GLU A 510 -15.39 21.67 -6.18
CA GLU A 510 -15.74 21.02 -4.92
C GLU A 510 -15.13 19.61 -4.81
N VAL A 511 -15.19 19.03 -3.61
CA VAL A 511 -14.67 17.69 -3.35
C VAL A 511 -15.78 16.65 -3.55
N ALA A 512 -15.56 15.72 -4.46
CA ALA A 512 -16.31 14.47 -4.55
C ALA A 512 -15.71 13.47 -3.57
N GLN A 513 -16.47 13.11 -2.53
CA GLN A 513 -16.06 12.12 -1.54
C GLN A 513 -16.05 10.73 -2.18
N GLY A 514 -14.88 10.11 -2.31
CA GLY A 514 -14.68 8.85 -3.04
C GLY A 514 -14.79 7.59 -2.17
N PHE A 515 -15.38 7.66 -0.98
CA PHE A 515 -15.57 6.50 -0.12
C PHE A 515 -16.91 6.53 0.62
N ILE A 516 -17.39 5.34 0.98
CA ILE A 516 -18.53 5.16 1.89
C ILE A 516 -18.08 4.51 3.19
N LEU A 517 -18.81 4.78 4.27
CA LEU A 517 -18.60 4.11 5.55
C LEU A 517 -19.57 2.95 5.69
N ARG A 518 -19.06 1.76 6.00
CA ARG A 518 -19.86 0.56 6.28
C ARG A 518 -19.31 -0.18 7.48
N ASN A 519 -20.19 -0.98 8.08
CA ASN A 519 -19.76 -1.87 9.15
C ASN A 519 -19.28 -3.19 8.54
N THR A 520 -18.16 -3.71 9.03
CA THR A 520 -17.60 -4.98 8.55
C THR A 520 -17.43 -5.97 9.70
N ALA A 521 -17.52 -7.25 9.37
CA ALA A 521 -17.29 -8.35 10.29
C ALA A 521 -16.33 -9.35 9.65
N GLN A 522 -15.21 -9.62 10.32
CA GLN A 522 -14.22 -10.61 9.90
C GLN A 522 -14.12 -11.72 10.95
N LEU A 523 -14.08 -12.97 10.48
CA LEU A 523 -13.90 -14.16 11.30
C LEU A 523 -12.70 -14.94 10.77
N GLN A 524 -11.84 -15.38 11.69
CA GLN A 524 -10.63 -16.15 11.36
C GLN A 524 -10.45 -17.31 12.33
N PHE A 525 -9.93 -18.42 11.81
CA PHE A 525 -9.61 -19.60 12.59
C PHE A 525 -8.31 -20.22 12.09
N THR A 526 -7.41 -20.47 13.04
CA THR A 526 -6.07 -21.01 12.81
C THR A 526 -5.92 -22.33 13.55
N ALA A 527 -5.35 -23.33 12.87
CA ALA A 527 -4.92 -24.58 13.47
C ALA A 527 -3.44 -24.82 13.18
N THR A 528 -2.65 -25.01 14.22
CA THR A 528 -1.23 -25.39 14.11
C THR A 528 -1.05 -26.79 14.67
N HIS A 529 -0.57 -27.71 13.85
CA HIS A 529 -0.35 -29.10 14.23
C HIS A 529 1.12 -29.49 14.04
N LEU A 530 1.66 -30.20 15.03
CA LEU A 530 3.02 -30.74 15.01
C LEU A 530 2.96 -32.26 14.77
N PHE A 531 3.30 -32.70 13.56
CA PHE A 531 3.21 -34.12 13.18
C PHE A 531 4.37 -35.00 13.68
N GLY A 532 5.36 -34.41 14.36
CA GLY A 532 6.59 -35.10 14.76
C GLY A 532 7.40 -35.65 13.58
N PRO A 533 8.31 -36.61 13.81
CA PRO A 533 9.18 -37.16 12.78
C PRO A 533 8.39 -37.91 11.70
N SER A 534 8.42 -37.41 10.47
CA SER A 534 7.72 -38.01 9.32
C SER A 534 8.33 -37.57 7.99
N LEU A 535 8.14 -38.39 6.94
CA LEU A 535 8.70 -38.15 5.59
C LEU A 535 10.24 -37.95 5.57
N GLY A 536 10.95 -38.49 6.55
CA GLY A 536 12.40 -38.35 6.71
C GLY A 536 12.84 -37.07 7.43
N ALA A 537 11.93 -36.15 7.73
CA ALA A 537 12.20 -34.98 8.57
C ALA A 537 12.15 -35.36 10.05
N ASP A 538 12.89 -34.64 10.89
CA ASP A 538 12.83 -34.75 12.35
C ASP A 538 11.54 -34.17 12.91
N SER A 539 10.97 -33.16 12.25
CA SER A 539 9.65 -32.64 12.58
C SER A 539 8.96 -32.00 11.37
N TRP A 540 7.63 -32.00 11.41
CA TRP A 540 6.78 -31.18 10.54
C TRP A 540 5.83 -30.34 11.37
N ALA A 541 5.78 -29.05 11.08
CA ALA A 541 4.77 -28.12 11.56
C ALA A 541 3.89 -27.70 10.39
N VAL A 542 2.57 -27.84 10.55
CA VAL A 542 1.59 -27.34 9.58
C VAL A 542 0.67 -26.35 10.27
N VAL A 543 0.56 -25.17 9.67
CA VAL A 543 -0.38 -24.12 10.07
C VAL A 543 -1.40 -23.97 8.96
N GLY A 544 -2.68 -24.02 9.30
CA GLY A 544 -3.76 -23.68 8.39
C GLY A 544 -4.61 -22.56 9.00
N GLU A 545 -4.92 -21.56 8.20
CA GLU A 545 -5.80 -20.47 8.59
C GLU A 545 -6.90 -20.29 7.56
N ILE A 546 -8.15 -20.22 8.01
CA ILE A 546 -9.31 -19.86 7.20
C ILE A 546 -9.84 -18.53 7.70
N GLY A 547 -10.19 -17.64 6.77
CA GLY A 547 -10.71 -16.32 7.10
C GLY A 547 -11.79 -15.89 6.12
N GLY A 548 -12.78 -15.16 6.62
CA GLY A 548 -13.84 -14.59 5.81
C GLY A 548 -14.31 -13.25 6.36
N VAL A 549 -14.79 -12.41 5.46
CA VAL A 549 -15.29 -11.07 5.77
C VAL A 549 -16.67 -10.85 5.17
N ARG A 550 -17.50 -10.07 5.88
CA ARG A 550 -18.81 -9.62 5.47
C ARG A 550 -18.90 -8.10 5.63
N ILE A 551 -19.39 -7.44 4.59
CA ILE A 551 -19.72 -6.01 4.60
C ILE A 551 -21.23 -5.88 4.79
N ASN A 552 -21.66 -5.21 5.86
CA ASN A 552 -23.07 -4.98 6.13
C ASN A 552 -23.59 -3.83 5.26
N ASP A 553 -24.78 -4.00 4.68
CA ASP A 553 -25.45 -3.01 3.85
C ASP A 553 -24.57 -2.48 2.71
N MET A 554 -23.78 -3.38 2.10
CA MET A 554 -23.04 -3.07 0.87
C MET A 554 -24.04 -2.69 -0.22
N PRO A 555 -23.85 -1.54 -0.91
CA PRO A 555 -24.69 -1.17 -2.04
C PRO A 555 -24.72 -2.24 -3.12
N ASP A 556 -25.84 -2.33 -3.82
CA ASP A 556 -25.94 -3.18 -5.00
C ASP A 556 -25.13 -2.57 -6.16
N TYR A 557 -24.74 -3.42 -7.12
CA TYR A 557 -23.88 -3.05 -8.24
C TYR A 557 -24.43 -1.89 -9.09
N ASP A 558 -25.75 -1.80 -9.26
CA ASP A 558 -26.44 -0.75 -10.00
C ASP A 558 -26.68 0.52 -9.17
N GLU A 559 -26.58 0.44 -7.84
CA GLU A 559 -26.62 1.60 -6.94
C GLU A 559 -25.26 2.30 -6.86
N LEU A 560 -24.23 1.59 -6.41
CA LEU A 560 -22.89 2.15 -6.24
C LEU A 560 -21.82 1.05 -6.22
N ARG A 561 -20.94 1.04 -7.23
CA ARG A 561 -19.80 0.14 -7.29
C ARG A 561 -18.71 0.53 -6.30
N LEU A 562 -18.07 -0.48 -5.73
CA LEU A 562 -16.85 -0.34 -4.94
C LEU A 562 -15.63 -0.75 -5.77
N ASN A 563 -14.49 -0.15 -5.48
CA ASN A 563 -13.28 -0.34 -6.27
C ASN A 563 -12.62 -1.69 -6.02
N VAL A 564 -12.04 -2.26 -7.08
CA VAL A 564 -11.04 -3.33 -7.03
C VAL A 564 -10.06 -3.21 -8.19
N ALA A 565 -8.82 -3.63 -7.96
CA ALA A 565 -7.83 -3.76 -9.02
C ALA A 565 -8.36 -4.51 -10.26
N GLY A 566 -7.93 -4.09 -11.44
CA GLY A 566 -8.31 -4.71 -12.71
C GLY A 566 -9.67 -4.25 -13.27
N THR A 567 -10.43 -3.39 -12.58
CA THR A 567 -11.66 -2.77 -13.11
C THR A 567 -11.37 -1.42 -13.77
N GLY A 568 -10.66 -1.45 -14.90
CA GLY A 568 -10.18 -0.22 -15.56
C GLY A 568 -11.27 0.59 -16.28
N ARG A 569 -12.53 0.15 -16.24
CA ARG A 569 -13.70 0.80 -16.86
C ARG A 569 -14.89 0.74 -15.91
N SER A 570 -15.87 1.60 -16.17
CA SER A 570 -17.14 1.58 -15.44
C SER A 570 -17.95 0.34 -15.82
N GLY A 571 -18.79 -0.09 -14.88
CA GLY A 571 -19.89 -1.02 -15.14
C GLY A 571 -20.90 -0.48 -16.15
N ILE A 572 -22.03 -1.17 -16.34
CA ILE A 572 -23.06 -0.71 -17.30
C ILE A 572 -23.55 0.68 -16.90
N MET A 573 -23.31 1.67 -17.75
CA MET A 573 -23.75 3.05 -17.59
C MET A 573 -25.24 3.18 -17.87
N GLN A 574 -25.96 3.87 -16.99
CA GLN A 574 -27.34 4.32 -17.20
C GLN A 574 -27.39 5.82 -16.96
N GLY A 575 -27.98 6.57 -17.88
CA GLY A 575 -28.13 8.01 -17.71
C GLY A 575 -29.25 8.37 -16.73
N PRO A 576 -29.42 9.67 -16.45
CA PRO A 576 -30.56 10.18 -15.71
C PRO A 576 -31.87 9.64 -16.30
N LEU A 577 -32.81 9.25 -15.44
CA LEU A 577 -34.12 8.69 -15.86
C LEU A 577 -34.02 7.38 -16.68
N SER A 578 -32.93 6.63 -16.53
CA SER A 578 -32.68 5.36 -17.22
C SER A 578 -32.44 5.49 -18.73
N ASP A 579 -31.84 6.61 -19.17
CA ASP A 579 -31.40 6.80 -20.54
C ASP A 579 -30.35 5.74 -20.96
N ASP A 580 -30.43 5.28 -22.21
CA ASP A 580 -29.50 4.29 -22.77
C ASP A 580 -28.16 4.95 -23.14
N TYR A 581 -27.15 4.75 -22.28
CA TYR A 581 -25.80 5.26 -22.49
C TYR A 581 -24.87 4.28 -23.24
N SER A 582 -25.39 3.20 -23.83
CA SER A 582 -24.56 2.19 -24.53
C SER A 582 -23.66 2.77 -25.63
N THR A 583 -24.17 3.70 -26.43
CA THR A 583 -23.39 4.36 -27.50
C THR A 583 -22.34 5.31 -26.93
N LEU A 584 -22.68 6.04 -25.88
CA LEU A 584 -21.75 6.90 -25.17
C LEU A 584 -20.61 6.09 -24.55
N HIS A 585 -20.96 4.97 -23.93
CA HIS A 585 -20.04 4.03 -23.31
C HIS A 585 -19.02 3.48 -24.33
N LEU A 586 -19.49 3.10 -25.52
CA LEU A 586 -18.60 2.66 -26.61
C LEU A 586 -17.63 3.78 -27.04
N GLY A 587 -18.11 5.02 -27.15
CA GLY A 587 -17.27 6.15 -27.56
C GLY A 587 -16.31 6.65 -26.48
N LEU A 588 -16.61 6.42 -25.20
CA LEU A 588 -15.85 6.93 -24.07
C LEU A 588 -14.78 5.95 -23.58
N SER A 589 -15.12 4.66 -23.44
CA SER A 589 -14.26 3.66 -22.81
C SER A 589 -14.31 2.27 -23.48
N ASN A 590 -14.80 2.20 -24.73
CA ASN A 590 -14.95 0.94 -25.48
C ASN A 590 -15.90 -0.08 -24.82
N GLY A 591 -16.97 0.42 -24.19
CA GLY A 591 -18.01 -0.40 -23.57
C GLY A 591 -17.70 -0.83 -22.13
N PRO A 592 -18.62 -1.59 -21.49
CA PRO A 592 -18.59 -1.84 -20.07
C PRO A 592 -17.47 -2.76 -19.63
N GLU A 593 -17.08 -2.60 -18.36
CA GLU A 593 -16.23 -3.53 -17.67
C GLU A 593 -16.83 -4.94 -17.66
N THR A 594 -15.96 -5.91 -17.92
CA THR A 594 -16.28 -7.33 -17.96
C THR A 594 -15.71 -8.08 -16.76
N ASN A 595 -14.75 -7.47 -16.05
CA ASN A 595 -14.20 -8.02 -14.83
C ASN A 595 -15.20 -7.91 -13.67
N PRO A 596 -15.14 -8.84 -12.70
CA PRO A 596 -16.03 -8.82 -11.55
C PRO A 596 -15.68 -7.68 -10.58
N PHE A 597 -16.72 -7.10 -9.99
CA PHE A 597 -16.62 -6.10 -8.93
C PHE A 597 -16.68 -6.75 -7.54
N PRO A 598 -16.35 -6.00 -6.47
CA PRO A 598 -16.41 -6.49 -5.10
C PRO A 598 -17.75 -7.13 -4.72
N THR A 599 -17.68 -8.12 -3.83
CA THR A 599 -18.83 -8.83 -3.30
C THR A 599 -18.99 -8.55 -1.81
N ALA A 600 -20.24 -8.64 -1.34
CA ALA A 600 -20.56 -8.29 0.03
C ALA A 600 -20.04 -9.31 1.08
N SER A 601 -19.59 -10.48 0.62
CA SER A 601 -18.81 -11.44 1.41
C SER A 601 -17.69 -12.03 0.58
N ALA A 602 -16.54 -12.29 1.22
CA ALA A 602 -15.41 -12.98 0.60
C ALA A 602 -14.67 -13.85 1.62
N TRP A 603 -14.07 -14.96 1.19
CA TRP A 603 -13.31 -15.83 2.07
C TRP A 603 -12.20 -16.61 1.35
N GLY A 604 -11.23 -17.08 2.12
CA GLY A 604 -10.12 -17.88 1.64
C GLY A 604 -9.39 -18.58 2.76
N TYR A 605 -8.33 -19.29 2.39
CA TYR A 605 -7.46 -19.98 3.35
C TYR A 605 -5.98 -19.84 2.98
N ARG A 606 -5.13 -20.06 3.99
CA ARG A 606 -3.67 -20.06 3.91
C ARG A 606 -3.16 -21.32 4.57
N LEU A 607 -2.16 -21.95 3.99
CA LEU A 607 -1.50 -23.14 4.52
C LEU A 607 0.01 -22.90 4.54
N ILE A 608 0.64 -23.16 5.67
CA ILE A 608 2.10 -23.25 5.78
C ILE A 608 2.46 -24.65 6.21
N ALA A 609 3.39 -25.28 5.51
CA ALA A 609 4.02 -26.52 5.96
C ALA A 609 5.53 -26.30 6.04
N LYS A 610 6.12 -26.56 7.20
CA LYS A 610 7.57 -26.48 7.43
C LYS A 610 8.09 -27.82 7.94
N GLY A 611 9.10 -28.35 7.26
CA GLY A 611 9.86 -29.51 7.75
C GLY A 611 11.18 -29.05 8.34
N ASP A 612 11.70 -29.79 9.32
CA ASP A 612 13.06 -29.59 9.85
C ASP A 612 13.85 -30.89 9.76
N TYR A 613 15.03 -30.82 9.13
CA TYR A 613 16.00 -31.91 9.02
C TYR A 613 17.30 -31.45 9.69
N TYR A 614 17.63 -32.02 10.83
CA TYR A 614 18.80 -31.64 11.60
C TYR A 614 20.03 -32.38 11.11
N ASN A 615 21.14 -31.65 11.02
CA ASN A 615 22.45 -32.20 10.68
C ASN A 615 22.46 -33.05 9.39
N ILE A 616 21.81 -32.54 8.32
CA ILE A 616 21.79 -33.22 7.01
C ILE A 616 23.19 -33.41 6.44
N PHE A 617 24.11 -32.50 6.76
CA PHE A 617 25.51 -32.55 6.36
C PHE A 617 26.37 -31.66 7.27
N ASN A 618 27.36 -32.24 7.96
CA ASN A 618 28.40 -31.49 8.70
C ASN A 618 27.89 -30.32 9.58
N GLY A 619 26.79 -30.50 10.33
CA GLY A 619 26.22 -29.48 11.20
C GLY A 619 25.28 -28.48 10.50
N VAL A 620 24.96 -28.69 9.22
CA VAL A 620 23.93 -27.93 8.49
C VAL A 620 22.56 -28.54 8.76
N ASN A 621 21.63 -27.71 9.21
CA ASN A 621 20.21 -28.00 9.29
C ASN A 621 19.53 -27.53 8.00
N PHE A 622 18.53 -28.28 7.54
CA PHE A 622 17.75 -27.95 6.36
C PHE A 622 16.27 -27.87 6.69
N SER A 623 15.63 -26.79 6.27
CA SER A 623 14.22 -26.54 6.55
C SER A 623 13.46 -26.13 5.29
N PRO A 624 12.79 -27.08 4.60
CA PRO A 624 11.87 -26.72 3.53
C PRO A 624 10.58 -26.12 4.10
N ARG A 625 10.11 -25.04 3.50
CA ARG A 625 8.86 -24.37 3.84
C ARG A 625 8.01 -24.17 2.58
N PHE A 626 6.73 -24.53 2.68
CA PHE A 626 5.72 -24.35 1.64
C PHE A 626 4.66 -23.41 2.19
N VAL A 627 4.31 -22.38 1.44
CA VAL A 627 3.25 -21.42 1.77
C VAL A 627 2.28 -21.42 0.60
N PHE A 628 1.05 -21.84 0.84
CA PHE A 628 -0.01 -21.88 -0.16
C PHE A 628 -1.16 -20.96 0.26
N SER A 629 -1.65 -20.17 -0.69
CA SER A 629 -2.81 -19.31 -0.49
C SER A 629 -3.86 -19.60 -1.54
N HIS A 630 -5.13 -19.59 -1.13
CA HIS A 630 -6.26 -19.64 -2.05
C HIS A 630 -7.38 -18.74 -1.53
N ASP A 631 -7.72 -17.76 -2.35
CA ASP A 631 -8.89 -16.91 -2.18
C ASP A 631 -10.04 -17.60 -2.93
N VAL A 632 -11.01 -18.12 -2.18
CA VAL A 632 -11.90 -19.16 -2.70
C VAL A 632 -13.11 -18.55 -3.40
N ASN A 633 -13.77 -17.58 -2.76
CA ASN A 633 -14.97 -16.97 -3.31
C ASN A 633 -15.12 -15.54 -2.81
N GLY A 634 -15.61 -14.67 -3.70
CA GLY A 634 -15.82 -13.27 -3.44
C GLY A 634 -14.55 -12.42 -3.54
N ILE A 635 -14.78 -11.12 -3.68
CA ILE A 635 -13.75 -10.10 -3.88
C ILE A 635 -13.95 -9.01 -2.84
N THR A 636 -12.91 -8.71 -2.07
CA THR A 636 -12.96 -7.60 -1.11
C THR A 636 -12.69 -6.27 -1.80
N PRO A 637 -13.45 -5.22 -1.51
CA PRO A 637 -13.18 -3.88 -2.05
C PRO A 637 -11.92 -3.27 -1.43
N ASP A 638 -11.38 -2.27 -2.09
CA ASP A 638 -10.32 -1.44 -1.53
C ASP A 638 -10.87 -0.63 -0.33
N PRO A 639 -10.05 -0.34 0.70
CA PRO A 639 -8.63 -0.67 0.83
C PRO A 639 -8.39 -1.98 1.61
N MET A 640 -9.31 -2.95 1.59
CA MET A 640 -9.18 -4.17 2.39
C MET A 640 -8.09 -5.12 1.84
N PHE A 641 -8.05 -5.30 0.51
CA PHE A 641 -7.07 -6.10 -0.24
C PHE A 641 -6.88 -7.57 0.21
N LEU A 642 -7.92 -8.21 0.77
CA LEU A 642 -7.79 -9.55 1.37
C LEU A 642 -7.94 -10.68 0.37
N PHE A 643 -9.02 -10.66 -0.41
CA PHE A 643 -9.45 -11.78 -1.24
C PHE A 643 -9.80 -11.32 -2.65
N VAL A 644 -9.28 -12.04 -3.64
CA VAL A 644 -9.71 -11.98 -5.05
C VAL A 644 -10.13 -13.37 -5.45
N GLU A 645 -11.39 -13.56 -5.84
CA GLU A 645 -11.95 -14.88 -6.16
C GLU A 645 -11.04 -15.70 -7.09
N ASP A 646 -10.86 -16.97 -6.77
CA ASP A 646 -9.99 -17.93 -7.46
C ASP A 646 -8.48 -17.63 -7.47
N ARG A 647 -8.00 -16.51 -6.90
CA ARG A 647 -6.58 -16.19 -6.81
C ARG A 647 -5.84 -17.19 -5.92
N LYS A 648 -4.69 -17.65 -6.40
CA LYS A 648 -3.83 -18.64 -5.74
C LYS A 648 -2.38 -18.19 -5.76
N SER A 649 -1.63 -18.60 -4.75
CA SER A 649 -0.18 -18.45 -4.74
C SER A 649 0.52 -19.62 -4.05
N LEU A 650 1.76 -19.89 -4.46
CA LEU A 650 2.64 -20.88 -3.85
C LEU A 650 4.03 -20.30 -3.68
N GLY A 651 4.49 -20.23 -2.44
CA GLY A 651 5.87 -19.98 -2.07
C GLY A 651 6.54 -21.26 -1.61
N VAL A 652 7.70 -21.59 -2.19
CA VAL A 652 8.58 -22.67 -1.73
C VAL A 652 9.88 -22.04 -1.27
N THR A 653 10.31 -22.31 -0.04
CA THR A 653 11.58 -21.83 0.51
C THR A 653 12.41 -23.01 0.99
N MET A 654 13.68 -23.03 0.63
CA MET A 654 14.70 -23.97 1.09
C MET A 654 15.70 -23.20 1.95
N ASN A 655 15.66 -23.42 3.26
CA ASN A 655 16.59 -22.80 4.21
C ASN A 655 17.69 -23.79 4.60
N PHE A 656 18.94 -23.34 4.58
CA PHE A 656 20.09 -24.05 5.10
C PHE A 656 20.71 -23.23 6.23
N ASN A 657 20.72 -23.77 7.44
CA ASN A 657 21.26 -23.09 8.61
C ASN A 657 22.49 -23.83 9.13
N TYR A 658 23.59 -23.11 9.34
CA TYR A 658 24.83 -23.63 9.91
C TYR A 658 25.14 -22.95 11.24
N GLN A 659 25.17 -23.75 12.31
CA GLN A 659 25.50 -23.33 13.68
C GLN A 659 24.63 -22.19 14.23
N ASN A 660 23.41 -21.99 13.73
CA ASN A 660 22.54 -20.85 14.06
C ASN A 660 23.14 -19.46 13.78
N ALA A 661 24.31 -19.40 13.13
CA ALA A 661 25.02 -18.16 12.82
C ALA A 661 24.85 -17.81 11.34
N TRP A 662 24.97 -18.79 10.44
CA TRP A 662 24.82 -18.60 9.00
C TRP A 662 23.52 -19.22 8.51
N SER A 663 22.78 -18.48 7.68
CA SER A 663 21.55 -18.93 7.04
C SER A 663 21.62 -18.62 5.54
N PHE A 664 21.26 -19.60 4.72
CA PHE A 664 21.13 -19.45 3.27
C PHE A 664 19.73 -19.88 2.82
N ASP A 665 19.02 -18.98 2.15
CA ASP A 665 17.67 -19.20 1.64
C ASP A 665 17.67 -19.19 0.12
N PHE A 666 16.96 -20.16 -0.46
CA PHE A 666 16.48 -20.13 -1.83
C PHE A 666 14.96 -20.17 -1.83
N SER A 667 14.30 -19.31 -2.60
CA SER A 667 12.85 -19.33 -2.74
C SER A 667 12.38 -19.21 -4.17
N TYR A 668 11.22 -19.81 -4.44
CA TYR A 668 10.44 -19.67 -5.66
C TYR A 668 9.02 -19.31 -5.26
N ASN A 669 8.44 -18.30 -5.89
CA ASN A 669 7.08 -17.84 -5.63
C ASN A 669 6.33 -17.76 -6.95
N SER A 670 5.11 -18.30 -6.95
CA SER A 670 4.22 -18.30 -8.10
C SER A 670 2.81 -17.81 -7.76
N PHE A 671 2.17 -17.09 -8.69
CA PHE A 671 0.84 -16.49 -8.55
C PHE A 671 -0.03 -16.82 -9.77
N TRP A 672 -1.26 -17.29 -9.54
CA TRP A 672 -2.16 -17.63 -10.66
C TRP A 672 -3.64 -17.58 -10.26
N GLY A 673 -4.54 -17.72 -11.25
CA GLY A 673 -5.98 -17.62 -11.02
C GLY A 673 -6.46 -16.18 -10.79
N GLY A 674 -7.77 -16.00 -10.61
CA GLY A 674 -8.38 -14.68 -10.36
C GLY A 674 -8.50 -13.73 -11.55
N GLY A 675 -8.15 -14.19 -12.76
CA GLY A 675 -8.30 -13.40 -14.00
C GLY A 675 -7.54 -12.06 -13.95
N ALA A 676 -8.05 -11.06 -14.66
CA ALA A 676 -7.43 -9.73 -14.73
C ALA A 676 -7.49 -8.95 -13.39
N THR A 677 -8.37 -9.33 -12.45
CA THR A 677 -8.40 -8.78 -11.09
C THR A 677 -7.15 -9.19 -10.29
N ASN A 678 -6.50 -10.30 -10.65
CA ASN A 678 -5.23 -10.70 -10.05
C ASN A 678 -4.04 -10.04 -10.76
N THR A 679 -3.70 -8.82 -10.36
CA THR A 679 -2.54 -8.04 -10.84
C THR A 679 -1.17 -8.59 -10.44
N PHE A 680 -1.13 -9.74 -9.77
CA PHE A 680 0.08 -10.46 -9.41
C PHE A 680 0.35 -11.67 -10.31
N SER A 681 -0.56 -12.02 -11.23
CA SER A 681 -0.48 -13.25 -12.02
C SER A 681 0.70 -13.34 -12.99
N ASP A 682 1.42 -12.25 -13.20
CA ASP A 682 2.64 -12.18 -14.03
C ASP A 682 3.88 -11.76 -13.21
N ARG A 683 3.86 -11.97 -11.88
CA ARG A 683 4.91 -11.55 -10.95
C ARG A 683 5.68 -12.69 -10.28
N ASP A 684 5.74 -13.88 -10.86
CA ASP A 684 6.56 -15.01 -10.44
C ASP A 684 8.04 -14.61 -10.33
N TYR A 685 8.68 -15.08 -9.26
CA TYR A 685 10.06 -14.70 -8.95
C TYR A 685 10.80 -15.77 -8.16
N VAL A 686 12.12 -15.72 -8.27
CA VAL A 686 13.04 -16.42 -7.37
C VAL A 686 13.77 -15.44 -6.49
N SER A 687 14.10 -15.86 -5.27
CA SER A 687 14.98 -15.11 -4.39
C SER A 687 16.08 -15.95 -3.78
N PHE A 688 17.20 -15.29 -3.49
CA PHE A 688 18.33 -15.82 -2.76
C PHE A 688 18.61 -14.88 -1.59
N ASN A 689 18.97 -15.43 -0.42
CA ASN A 689 19.37 -14.63 0.71
C ASN A 689 20.45 -15.33 1.53
N ILE A 690 21.48 -14.59 1.91
CA ILE A 690 22.48 -15.03 2.90
C ILE A 690 22.38 -14.11 4.12
N LYS A 691 22.29 -14.72 5.30
CA LYS A 691 22.19 -14.01 6.57
C LYS A 691 23.26 -14.51 7.55
N TYR A 692 23.80 -13.58 8.32
CA TYR A 692 24.71 -13.82 9.43
C TYR A 692 24.17 -13.16 10.71
N SER A 693 24.12 -13.91 11.80
CA SER A 693 23.65 -13.49 13.12
C SER A 693 24.78 -13.53 14.15
N ILE A 694 24.85 -12.49 15.00
CA ILE A 694 25.88 -12.31 16.04
C ILE A 694 25.26 -12.34 17.43
#